data_AF-A0A938VD01-F1
#
_entry.id   AF-A0A938VD01-F1
#
_cell.length_a   1.000
_cell.length_b   1.000
_cell.length_c   1.000
_cell.angle_alpha   90.00
_cell.angle_beta   90.00
_cell.angle_gamma   90.00
#
_symmetry.space_group_name_H-M   'P 1'
#
loop_
_entity.id
_entity.type
_entity.pdbx_description
1 polymer ?
#
loop_
_entity_poly.entity_id
_entity_poly.type
_entity_poly.pdbx_seq_one_letter_code
_entity_poly.pdbx_strand_id
1 'polypeptide(L)'
;MARWPGDVQGVPPPAGRCDRDLPRRAAHDPALGHRRWDVGAEQSGLGCAAGWPRGDRCLEADRAPERGGPPSRVGEWRRWVRRSARSCGIARRGGRARWPSLAGRRAGGLRRRVGPGWLGRRSGDESPARADGGDAGATPGAGSRSAPCPRTPLRLLVGVDVGGTFTDAVAFEPSSGRTYTAKVRSTPEDQSIGFAAALEDLFRQAGATGTDVERVVHGTTVGTNAILERRGARIGVIATEGFRDTLYLGRQKRTRMYDLFMEAETPGFLAPRHRVQEVAERVAPDGSIVRPLDEAGVERAVRALMGLNVEAIAICFLFAYANGVHEERAAAIARRLGPDLPLSLSHRIDPRFREYERLTVTGFDAYVRPVMERYVGRLRERLRETGVRPPLQIIHSRGGITSAEAMLERPVATVLSGLAAGVLGGQAAARRAGIGSALTIDIGGTSADVALVRDGAPLVASEGRVGGYPLRLPMIDVETVGAGGGSIASVDDGGGFSVGPRSAGADPGPACYGRGGAEPTVTDASLVLGYLNPAGLAGGLIPLDRERAERAIHDRVAVRLGLATIAAARGMHRVINGVLANALSLVSIKRGEDPREYALVTLGGAGPVHGGRLAAELGVPRVIVPLAPGVLSAQGLLVAKIEHQRWSTVRRALDQIDGDALETLLGALDGECALAMARDDVGDAVLHRARSAEIRYVGQSHELTVPLPEGSVDSAWLVELARRFHATHRTAYGQSDPGGAVEIVAVHVQRSAPLPALAEGEFTPEAPRPPAERSVWFDEYGDAVPTPVWRRATLQIDQTVVGPAIVEQVDTTTVIYPGQSARVLPDGSLLLSTSLP
;
A
#
# COMPACT_ATOMS: atom_id res chain seq x y z
N MET A 1 16.37 -55.23 34.18
CA MET A 1 16.01 -56.45 34.95
C MET A 1 14.50 -56.54 35.02
N ALA A 2 13.96 -57.75 34.75
CA ALA A 2 12.56 -58.21 34.86
C ALA A 2 11.53 -57.67 33.85
N ARG A 3 10.53 -58.43 33.35
CA ARG A 3 10.43 -59.76 32.69
C ARG A 3 9.02 -59.76 32.04
N TRP A 4 8.89 -60.33 30.84
CA TRP A 4 7.66 -60.58 30.04
C TRP A 4 6.74 -61.67 30.65
N PRO A 5 5.45 -61.81 30.22
CA PRO A 5 5.04 -62.65 29.06
C PRO A 5 3.82 -62.10 28.25
N GLY A 6 3.46 -62.51 27.03
CA GLY A 6 3.89 -63.65 26.21
C GLY A 6 3.33 -63.59 24.75
N ASP A 7 3.82 -64.55 23.97
CA ASP A 7 3.76 -64.78 22.50
C ASP A 7 2.34 -65.03 21.91
N VAL A 8 2.06 -64.99 20.59
CA VAL A 8 2.53 -65.91 19.52
C VAL A 8 2.20 -65.39 18.09
N GLN A 9 3.25 -65.37 17.22
CA GLN A 9 3.38 -65.66 15.75
C GLN A 9 2.42 -65.02 14.71
N GLY A 10 2.84 -64.57 13.51
CA GLY A 10 4.13 -64.55 12.80
C GLY A 10 3.93 -64.68 11.28
N VAL A 11 4.46 -63.76 10.45
CA VAL A 11 4.85 -63.97 9.02
C VAL A 11 5.92 -62.91 8.64
N PRO A 12 7.08 -63.29 8.03
CA PRO A 12 8.20 -62.38 7.71
C PRO A 12 8.17 -61.87 6.23
N PRO A 13 8.98 -60.84 5.87
CA PRO A 13 9.03 -60.29 4.51
C PRO A 13 10.02 -61.05 3.60
N PRO A 14 9.83 -61.06 2.27
CA PRO A 14 10.78 -61.70 1.38
C PRO A 14 11.92 -60.76 0.98
N ALA A 15 13.14 -61.29 1.05
CA ALA A 15 14.33 -60.79 0.36
C ALA A 15 14.95 -61.93 -0.46
N GLY A 16 15.42 -61.60 -1.67
CA GLY A 16 16.23 -62.48 -2.54
C GLY A 16 15.77 -62.40 -4.00
N ARG A 17 16.61 -62.50 -5.04
CA ARG A 17 18.05 -62.71 -5.21
C ARG A 17 18.39 -62.37 -6.67
N CYS A 18 19.64 -61.97 -6.93
CA CYS A 18 20.28 -62.09 -8.24
C CYS A 18 20.55 -63.57 -8.56
N ASP A 19 20.37 -63.99 -9.81
CA ASP A 19 21.36 -64.82 -10.52
C ASP A 19 21.15 -64.83 -12.05
N ARG A 20 22.27 -65.11 -12.74
CA ARG A 20 22.58 -64.97 -14.19
C ARG A 20 22.12 -66.14 -15.06
N ASP A 21 22.15 -65.91 -16.39
CA ASP A 21 22.48 -66.80 -17.55
C ASP A 21 21.50 -66.56 -18.73
N LEU A 22 21.81 -66.35 -20.02
CA LEU A 22 22.89 -66.65 -21.02
C LEU A 22 22.59 -65.83 -22.33
N PRO A 23 23.33 -65.89 -23.48
CA PRO A 23 24.70 -66.34 -23.80
C PRO A 23 25.56 -65.36 -24.67
N ARG A 24 26.86 -65.67 -24.76
CA ARG A 24 27.90 -65.10 -25.66
C ARG A 24 28.04 -65.90 -26.98
N ARG A 25 28.43 -65.22 -28.07
CA ARG A 25 29.45 -65.62 -29.09
C ARG A 25 30.06 -64.32 -29.69
N ALA A 26 31.33 -63.97 -29.40
CA ALA A 26 32.57 -64.17 -30.20
C ALA A 26 32.60 -63.32 -31.50
N ALA A 27 33.62 -62.53 -31.90
CA ALA A 27 35.05 -62.41 -31.54
C ALA A 27 35.67 -61.05 -32.02
N HIS A 28 36.82 -60.67 -31.40
CA HIS A 28 37.97 -59.79 -31.79
C HIS A 28 37.83 -58.65 -32.84
N ASP A 29 38.05 -57.34 -32.55
CA ASP A 29 39.25 -56.51 -32.17
C ASP A 29 39.84 -55.73 -33.41
N PRO A 30 40.67 -54.66 -33.29
CA PRO A 30 40.34 -53.24 -33.03
C PRO A 30 40.92 -52.24 -34.08
N ALA A 31 40.50 -50.96 -34.03
CA ALA A 31 41.35 -49.83 -34.46
C ALA A 31 40.95 -48.48 -33.83
N LEU A 32 41.86 -47.95 -32.98
CA LEU A 32 42.39 -46.56 -32.88
C LEU A 32 41.38 -45.39 -32.98
N GLY A 33 41.29 -44.41 -32.08
CA GLY A 33 42.33 -43.72 -31.32
C GLY A 33 42.16 -42.20 -31.54
N HIS A 34 42.13 -41.43 -30.44
CA HIS A 34 42.13 -39.96 -30.28
C HIS A 34 42.44 -39.05 -31.49
N ARG A 35 41.80 -37.86 -31.56
CA ARG A 35 42.44 -36.53 -31.36
C ARG A 35 41.55 -35.31 -31.65
N ARG A 36 41.96 -34.23 -30.96
CA ARG A 36 41.64 -32.79 -31.05
C ARG A 36 41.40 -32.23 -32.46
N TRP A 37 40.67 -31.12 -32.53
CA TRP A 37 40.90 -30.06 -33.51
C TRP A 37 40.92 -28.68 -32.84
N ASP A 38 41.98 -27.94 -33.17
CA ASP A 38 42.27 -26.55 -32.89
C ASP A 38 42.85 -25.98 -34.21
N VAL A 39 42.83 -24.64 -34.37
CA VAL A 39 43.44 -23.78 -35.44
C VAL A 39 42.86 -23.90 -36.87
N GLY A 40 42.74 -22.86 -37.72
CA GLY A 40 43.13 -21.43 -37.78
C GLY A 40 42.64 -20.86 -39.14
N ALA A 41 42.15 -19.62 -39.21
CA ALA A 41 42.81 -18.42 -39.78
C ALA A 41 43.21 -18.45 -41.28
N GLU A 42 42.62 -17.55 -42.10
CA GLU A 42 43.24 -16.68 -43.15
C GLU A 42 42.11 -16.05 -44.01
N GLN A 43 41.91 -14.72 -43.97
CA GLN A 43 42.51 -13.62 -44.76
C GLN A 43 41.93 -13.37 -46.17
N SER A 44 41.67 -12.07 -46.40
CA SER A 44 41.32 -11.30 -47.62
C SER A 44 39.88 -10.73 -47.55
N GLY A 45 39.62 -9.43 -47.59
CA GLY A 45 40.35 -8.31 -48.16
C GLY A 45 39.57 -7.80 -49.38
N LEU A 46 39.22 -6.50 -49.39
CA LEU A 46 38.42 -5.75 -50.40
C LEU A 46 36.90 -5.85 -50.17
N GLY A 47 36.10 -4.79 -50.16
CA GLY A 47 36.33 -3.38 -50.42
C GLY A 47 34.96 -2.71 -50.58
N CYS A 48 34.82 -1.51 -50.03
CA CYS A 48 33.95 -0.42 -50.45
C CYS A 48 32.43 -0.63 -50.61
N ALA A 49 31.73 0.06 -49.70
CA ALA A 49 30.85 1.19 -50.01
C ALA A 49 29.34 0.97 -50.24
N ALA A 50 28.61 1.73 -49.40
CA ALA A 50 27.43 2.53 -49.71
C ALA A 50 26.04 1.85 -49.71
N GLY A 51 25.12 2.52 -49.00
CA GLY A 51 23.75 2.72 -49.50
C GLY A 51 22.64 2.02 -48.73
N TRP A 52 22.14 2.68 -47.67
CA TRP A 52 20.70 2.70 -47.36
C TRP A 52 19.89 3.19 -48.60
N PRO A 53 18.54 3.01 -48.76
CA PRO A 53 17.53 2.98 -47.69
C PRO A 53 16.22 2.16 -47.91
N ARG A 54 15.42 2.11 -46.83
CA ARG A 54 13.95 2.16 -46.64
C ARG A 54 12.95 1.91 -47.80
N GLY A 55 11.84 1.27 -47.39
CA GLY A 55 10.46 1.45 -47.89
C GLY A 55 9.98 0.28 -48.76
N ASP A 56 8.72 -0.11 -48.82
CA ASP A 56 7.47 0.25 -48.15
C ASP A 56 6.43 -0.78 -48.65
N ARG A 57 5.43 -1.11 -47.83
CA ARG A 57 4.05 -1.55 -48.19
C ARG A 57 3.73 -2.93 -48.80
N CYS A 58 2.76 -3.54 -48.11
CA CYS A 58 1.50 -4.15 -48.58
C CYS A 58 1.55 -5.42 -49.44
N LEU A 59 0.82 -6.46 -48.99
CA LEU A 59 -0.38 -6.98 -49.67
C LEU A 59 -1.11 -8.03 -48.80
N GLU A 60 -2.42 -7.85 -48.65
CA GLU A 60 -3.40 -8.86 -48.27
C GLU A 60 -3.52 -9.93 -49.36
N ALA A 61 -3.85 -11.17 -48.98
CA ALA A 61 -5.05 -11.91 -49.45
C ALA A 61 -4.94 -13.44 -49.28
N ASP A 62 -6.04 -13.99 -48.74
CA ASP A 62 -6.73 -15.23 -49.13
C ASP A 62 -6.20 -16.65 -48.81
N ARG A 63 -6.87 -17.23 -47.80
CA ARG A 63 -7.75 -18.43 -47.83
C ARG A 63 -7.60 -19.41 -49.01
N ALA A 64 -7.51 -20.73 -48.69
CA ALA A 64 -8.47 -21.82 -49.03
C ALA A 64 -7.93 -23.21 -48.51
N PRO A 65 -8.62 -24.37 -48.64
CA PRO A 65 -9.29 -25.06 -47.51
C PRO A 65 -9.11 -26.61 -47.47
N GLU A 66 -9.99 -27.28 -46.70
CA GLU A 66 -10.45 -28.70 -46.79
C GLU A 66 -9.68 -29.77 -45.99
N ARG A 67 -10.23 -30.86 -45.43
CA ARG A 67 -11.55 -31.50 -45.13
C ARG A 67 -11.14 -32.73 -44.26
N GLY A 68 -11.81 -33.21 -43.21
CA GLY A 68 -13.14 -33.83 -43.17
C GLY A 68 -13.22 -34.82 -41.97
N GLY A 69 -14.41 -34.98 -41.37
CA GLY A 69 -14.75 -36.01 -40.36
C GLY A 69 -14.95 -37.40 -40.97
N PRO A 70 -15.43 -38.44 -40.24
CA PRO A 70 -16.79 -38.50 -39.63
C PRO A 70 -16.87 -39.38 -38.33
N PRO A 71 -18.00 -40.01 -37.92
CA PRO A 71 -19.17 -39.44 -37.26
C PRO A 71 -19.58 -40.10 -35.91
N SER A 72 -20.43 -39.37 -35.17
CA SER A 72 -21.45 -39.75 -34.16
C SER A 72 -21.51 -41.17 -33.52
N ARG A 73 -21.60 -41.21 -32.18
CA ARG A 73 -22.54 -42.07 -31.44
C ARG A 73 -23.20 -41.32 -30.27
N VAL A 74 -24.53 -41.33 -30.31
CA VAL A 74 -25.48 -40.93 -29.27
C VAL A 74 -25.57 -42.07 -28.25
N GLY A 75 -25.58 -41.75 -26.95
CA GLY A 75 -25.76 -42.71 -25.86
C GLY A 75 -25.84 -42.05 -24.48
N GLU A 76 -27.07 -41.73 -24.09
CA GLU A 76 -27.62 -41.73 -22.72
C GLU A 76 -26.76 -41.30 -21.52
N TRP A 77 -26.97 -40.07 -21.01
CA TRP A 77 -26.99 -39.81 -19.55
C TRP A 77 -28.05 -38.75 -19.24
N ARG A 78 -29.30 -39.22 -19.01
CA ARG A 78 -30.36 -38.50 -18.29
C ARG A 78 -30.62 -39.25 -16.98
N ARG A 79 -30.38 -38.60 -15.84
CA ARG A 79 -31.21 -38.59 -14.62
C ARG A 79 -30.37 -38.15 -13.41
N TRP A 80 -30.66 -36.95 -12.87
CA TRP A 80 -31.21 -36.76 -11.51
C TRP A 80 -31.23 -35.27 -11.13
N VAL A 81 -32.39 -34.62 -11.34
CA VAL A 81 -32.78 -33.39 -10.62
C VAL A 81 -34.29 -33.43 -10.36
N ARG A 82 -34.66 -33.18 -9.09
CA ARG A 82 -35.97 -32.86 -8.48
C ARG A 82 -36.97 -33.98 -8.15
N ARG A 83 -37.08 -34.26 -6.83
CA ARG A 83 -38.20 -33.92 -5.90
C ARG A 83 -37.80 -34.52 -4.53
N SER A 84 -37.89 -33.80 -3.41
CA SER A 84 -39.14 -33.57 -2.71
C SER A 84 -39.03 -32.44 -1.68
N ALA A 85 -40.08 -31.62 -1.64
CA ALA A 85 -40.44 -30.79 -0.50
C ALA A 85 -41.70 -31.38 0.15
N ARG A 86 -41.83 -31.20 1.48
CA ARG A 86 -42.97 -31.48 2.39
C ARG A 86 -43.11 -32.98 2.77
N SER A 87 -43.37 -33.41 4.00
CA SER A 87 -43.73 -32.78 5.28
C SER A 87 -43.80 -33.86 6.37
N CYS A 88 -43.32 -33.57 7.59
CA CYS A 88 -43.77 -34.11 8.90
C CYS A 88 -42.97 -33.31 9.95
N GLY A 89 -43.51 -32.56 10.92
CA GLY A 89 -44.78 -32.67 11.61
C GLY A 89 -44.54 -33.28 12.99
N ILE A 90 -44.77 -32.51 14.07
CA ILE A 90 -44.85 -32.88 15.51
C ILE A 90 -43.47 -32.87 16.25
N ALA A 91 -43.22 -32.25 17.41
CA ALA A 91 -44.05 -31.66 18.47
C ALA A 91 -43.34 -30.46 19.16
N ARG A 92 -44.14 -29.49 19.63
CA ARG A 92 -43.79 -28.52 20.68
C ARG A 92 -43.81 -29.19 22.06
N ARG A 93 -42.71 -29.09 22.82
CA ARG A 93 -42.62 -28.97 24.29
C ARG A 93 -41.34 -28.16 24.54
N GLY A 94 -41.34 -26.98 25.16
CA GLY A 94 -41.85 -26.71 26.51
C GLY A 94 -40.71 -26.97 27.51
N GLY A 95 -39.82 -26.00 27.71
CA GLY A 95 -38.69 -26.13 28.64
C GLY A 95 -37.99 -24.80 28.89
N ARG A 96 -38.49 -24.03 29.86
CA ARG A 96 -37.81 -22.88 30.45
C ARG A 96 -36.58 -23.36 31.21
N ALA A 97 -35.43 -22.70 31.03
CA ALA A 97 -34.36 -22.69 32.02
C ALA A 97 -33.80 -21.28 32.14
N ARG A 98 -34.23 -20.60 33.22
CA ARG A 98 -33.65 -19.37 33.74
C ARG A 98 -32.27 -19.68 34.33
N TRP A 99 -31.32 -18.76 34.17
CA TRP A 99 -30.19 -18.65 35.09
C TRP A 99 -30.15 -17.25 35.73
N PRO A 100 -29.76 -17.15 37.01
CA PRO A 100 -30.40 -16.24 37.95
C PRO A 100 -29.66 -14.92 38.14
N SER A 101 -30.45 -13.89 38.40
CA SER A 101 -30.06 -12.69 39.13
C SER A 101 -29.77 -13.03 40.59
N LEU A 102 -28.61 -12.61 41.10
CA LEU A 102 -28.38 -12.48 42.53
C LEU A 102 -27.86 -11.07 42.84
N ALA A 103 -28.72 -10.31 43.50
CA ALA A 103 -28.37 -9.12 44.22
C ALA A 103 -27.97 -9.49 45.65
N GLY A 104 -26.90 -8.87 46.16
CA GLY A 104 -26.96 -8.24 47.47
C GLY A 104 -25.96 -8.68 48.54
N ARG A 105 -25.27 -7.65 49.05
CA ARG A 105 -24.76 -7.44 50.43
C ARG A 105 -23.45 -8.14 50.80
N ARG A 106 -22.60 -7.63 51.68
CA ARG A 106 -22.22 -6.29 52.23
C ARG A 106 -21.06 -6.58 53.21
N ALA A 107 -20.29 -5.52 53.54
CA ALA A 107 -19.45 -5.29 54.75
C ALA A 107 -17.94 -5.52 54.58
N GLY A 108 -17.02 -4.66 55.01
CA GLY A 108 -17.08 -3.40 55.80
C GLY A 108 -15.90 -2.47 55.42
N GLY A 109 -15.98 -1.15 55.62
CA GLY A 109 -15.64 -0.42 56.87
C GLY A 109 -14.14 -0.01 56.85
N LEU A 110 -13.72 1.25 56.82
CA LEU A 110 -13.82 2.33 57.83
C LEU A 110 -13.68 3.71 57.12
N ARG A 111 -14.54 4.71 57.35
CA ARG A 111 -14.48 5.84 58.34
C ARG A 111 -13.28 6.80 58.10
N ARG A 112 -13.40 8.14 58.05
CA ARG A 112 -14.20 9.08 58.89
C ARG A 112 -14.50 10.42 58.18
N ARG A 113 -15.65 11.00 58.57
CA ARG A 113 -16.00 12.44 58.52
C ARG A 113 -15.22 13.23 59.57
N VAL A 114 -15.01 14.54 59.35
CA VAL A 114 -15.12 15.57 60.40
C VAL A 114 -15.69 16.87 59.79
N GLY A 115 -16.65 17.47 60.49
CA GLY A 115 -17.25 18.78 60.23
C GLY A 115 -16.69 19.89 61.16
N PRO A 116 -17.41 20.99 61.41
CA PRO A 116 -16.89 22.37 61.29
C PRO A 116 -16.53 23.07 62.61
N GLY A 117 -15.84 24.22 62.53
CA GLY A 117 -15.86 25.23 63.61
C GLY A 117 -14.78 26.33 63.63
N TRP A 118 -15.22 27.56 63.29
CA TRP A 118 -14.98 28.86 63.97
C TRP A 118 -13.60 29.57 64.04
N LEU A 119 -13.67 30.86 63.63
CA LEU A 119 -13.02 32.11 64.09
C LEU A 119 -11.62 32.53 63.62
N GLY A 120 -11.55 33.76 63.08
CA GLY A 120 -10.38 34.63 63.35
C GLY A 120 -9.96 35.70 62.32
N ARG A 121 -10.85 36.64 61.98
CA ARG A 121 -10.62 38.10 61.69
C ARG A 121 -9.43 38.61 60.85
N ARG A 122 -9.83 39.47 59.86
CA ARG A 122 -9.37 40.85 59.48
C ARG A 122 -7.95 40.97 58.92
N SER A 123 -7.68 41.69 57.83
CA SER A 123 -8.09 43.04 57.36
C SER A 123 -7.55 43.18 55.91
N GLY A 124 -7.99 44.04 55.01
CA GLY A 124 -8.95 45.13 54.97
C GLY A 124 -9.13 45.57 53.51
N ASP A 125 -10.28 46.19 53.23
CA ASP A 125 -10.65 46.88 52.00
C ASP A 125 -9.66 47.99 51.62
N GLU A 126 -9.62 48.34 50.33
CA GLU A 126 -9.95 49.71 49.89
C GLU A 126 -10.01 49.83 48.35
N SER A 127 -11.22 50.04 47.85
CA SER A 127 -11.53 51.02 46.80
C SER A 127 -12.27 52.15 47.51
N PRO A 128 -12.25 53.45 47.09
CA PRO A 128 -13.04 53.85 45.91
C PRO A 128 -12.67 55.17 45.18
N ALA A 129 -13.35 55.35 44.04
CA ALA A 129 -14.03 56.56 43.54
C ALA A 129 -13.26 57.83 43.06
N ARG A 130 -13.51 58.12 41.76
CA ARG A 130 -14.07 59.36 41.14
C ARG A 130 -13.61 60.74 41.62
N ALA A 131 -13.22 61.60 40.66
CA ALA A 131 -13.82 62.94 40.46
C ALA A 131 -13.42 63.56 39.10
N ASP A 132 -14.36 64.32 38.55
CA ASP A 132 -14.42 64.99 37.25
C ASP A 132 -13.51 66.24 37.10
N GLY A 133 -13.31 66.65 35.84
CA GLY A 133 -13.39 68.07 35.46
C GLY A 133 -12.22 68.65 34.65
N GLY A 134 -12.52 69.18 33.45
CA GLY A 134 -11.65 70.15 32.76
C GLY A 134 -11.78 70.16 31.23
N ASP A 135 -12.42 71.21 30.70
CA ASP A 135 -12.86 71.43 29.33
C ASP A 135 -11.82 72.14 28.42
N ALA A 136 -11.98 71.91 27.10
CA ALA A 136 -11.63 72.71 25.91
C ALA A 136 -10.20 73.23 25.59
N GLY A 137 -9.74 72.94 24.35
CA GLY A 137 -8.73 73.74 23.62
C GLY A 137 -8.14 73.05 22.39
N ALA A 138 -8.57 73.45 21.20
CA ALA A 138 -8.36 72.79 19.90
C ALA A 138 -6.98 72.96 19.24
N THR A 139 -6.56 71.95 18.42
CA THR A 139 -6.11 72.13 17.01
C THR A 139 -5.97 70.78 16.29
N PRO A 140 -6.33 70.67 14.99
CA PRO A 140 -6.36 69.40 14.25
C PRO A 140 -5.13 69.19 13.35
N GLY A 141 -4.74 67.92 13.16
CA GLY A 141 -4.16 67.45 11.90
C GLY A 141 -2.71 66.97 11.91
N ALA A 142 -2.53 65.68 12.22
CA ALA A 142 -1.54 64.83 11.55
C ALA A 142 -2.06 63.39 11.61
N GLY A 143 -2.59 62.89 10.49
CA GLY A 143 -3.12 61.54 10.39
C GLY A 143 -2.03 60.51 10.67
N SER A 144 -2.14 59.82 11.80
CA SER A 144 -1.41 58.57 12.02
C SER A 144 -2.03 57.52 11.09
N ARG A 145 -1.27 57.13 10.08
CA ARG A 145 -1.52 55.86 9.37
C ARG A 145 -1.49 54.78 10.45
N SER A 146 -2.63 54.16 10.71
CA SER A 146 -2.68 52.93 11.49
C SER A 146 -1.75 51.94 10.80
N ALA A 147 -0.65 51.61 11.48
CA ALA A 147 0.18 50.49 11.07
C ALA A 147 -0.74 49.27 10.94
N PRO A 148 -0.68 48.51 9.83
CA PRO A 148 -1.47 47.30 9.72
C PRO A 148 -1.09 46.40 10.89
N CYS A 149 -2.11 46.00 11.67
CA CYS A 149 -1.97 45.02 12.73
C CYS A 149 -1.19 43.82 12.16
N PRO A 150 -0.12 43.32 12.81
CA PRO A 150 0.66 42.23 12.24
C PRO A 150 -0.27 41.03 12.04
N ARG A 151 -0.56 40.71 10.77
CA ARG A 151 -1.25 39.45 10.43
C ARG A 151 -0.39 38.34 11.01
N THR A 152 -0.99 37.47 11.82
CA THR A 152 -0.37 36.21 12.18
C THR A 152 0.16 35.58 10.89
N PRO A 153 1.44 35.20 10.80
CA PRO A 153 2.01 34.72 9.55
C PRO A 153 1.22 33.51 9.08
N LEU A 154 0.78 33.56 7.81
CA LEU A 154 0.14 32.43 7.15
C LEU A 154 1.10 31.24 7.21
N ARG A 155 0.57 30.09 7.64
CA ARG A 155 1.32 28.83 7.75
C ARG A 155 0.54 27.78 7.00
N LEU A 156 1.14 27.23 5.94
CA LEU A 156 0.54 26.20 5.12
C LEU A 156 1.26 24.86 5.33
N LEU A 157 0.47 23.82 5.57
CA LEU A 157 0.90 22.43 5.51
C LEU A 157 0.45 21.86 4.19
N VAL A 158 1.39 21.45 3.35
CA VAL A 158 1.13 21.07 1.96
C VAL A 158 1.41 19.59 1.76
N GLY A 159 0.45 18.88 1.18
CA GLY A 159 0.56 17.48 0.76
C GLY A 159 0.40 17.42 -0.75
N VAL A 160 1.33 16.76 -1.46
CA VAL A 160 1.25 16.58 -2.92
C VAL A 160 1.46 15.12 -3.27
N ASP A 161 0.44 14.47 -3.81
CA ASP A 161 0.50 13.10 -4.29
C ASP A 161 0.50 13.07 -5.82
N VAL A 162 1.56 12.52 -6.41
CA VAL A 162 1.68 12.43 -7.86
C VAL A 162 1.26 11.03 -8.34
N GLY A 163 0.07 10.98 -8.92
CA GLY A 163 -0.47 9.81 -9.61
C GLY A 163 -0.16 9.81 -11.12
N GLY A 164 -0.58 8.73 -11.79
CA GLY A 164 -0.36 8.55 -13.23
C GLY A 164 -1.16 9.49 -14.13
N THR A 165 -2.37 9.90 -13.70
CA THR A 165 -3.26 10.77 -14.51
C THR A 165 -3.32 12.21 -13.98
N PHE A 166 -3.41 12.36 -12.67
CA PHE A 166 -3.50 13.64 -11.99
C PHE A 166 -2.46 13.72 -10.88
N THR A 167 -2.01 14.94 -10.64
CA THR A 167 -1.30 15.33 -9.44
C THR A 167 -2.30 16.00 -8.52
N ASP A 168 -2.50 15.39 -7.35
CA ASP A 168 -3.46 15.81 -6.35
C ASP A 168 -2.72 16.53 -5.22
N ALA A 169 -3.14 17.74 -4.88
CA ALA A 169 -2.49 18.52 -3.85
C ALA A 169 -3.50 19.15 -2.90
N VAL A 170 -3.06 19.31 -1.65
CA VAL A 170 -3.84 19.94 -0.60
C VAL A 170 -2.94 20.89 0.19
N ALA A 171 -3.45 22.06 0.52
CA ALA A 171 -2.87 22.96 1.53
C ALA A 171 -3.86 23.11 2.68
N PHE A 172 -3.37 22.94 3.90
CA PHE A 172 -4.12 23.19 5.12
C PHE A 172 -3.51 24.39 5.85
N GLU A 173 -4.36 25.34 6.24
CA GLU A 173 -4.00 26.51 7.03
C GLU A 173 -4.42 26.31 8.49
N PRO A 174 -3.51 25.99 9.43
CA PRO A 174 -3.88 25.66 10.81
C PRO A 174 -4.56 26.81 11.57
N SER A 175 -4.24 28.07 11.25
CA SER A 175 -4.80 29.25 11.90
C SER A 175 -6.29 29.44 11.62
N SER A 176 -6.74 29.10 10.41
CA SER A 176 -8.12 29.29 9.98
C SER A 176 -8.91 27.98 9.87
N GLY A 177 -8.21 26.83 9.89
CA GLY A 177 -8.80 25.52 9.60
C GLY A 177 -9.16 25.32 8.13
N ARG A 178 -8.84 26.28 7.24
CA ARG A 178 -9.21 26.20 5.82
C ARG A 178 -8.33 25.20 5.08
N THR A 179 -8.96 24.50 4.15
CA THR A 179 -8.30 23.55 3.24
C THR A 179 -8.48 24.03 1.81
N TYR A 180 -7.39 24.04 1.05
CA TYR A 180 -7.35 24.35 -0.37
C TYR A 180 -6.94 23.09 -1.12
N THR A 181 -7.55 22.82 -2.27
CA THR A 181 -7.26 21.63 -3.07
C THR A 181 -6.92 22.02 -4.48
N ALA A 182 -5.93 21.33 -5.07
CA ALA A 182 -5.55 21.50 -6.45
C ALA A 182 -5.47 20.13 -7.13
N LYS A 183 -5.99 20.05 -8.36
CA LYS A 183 -5.93 18.84 -9.20
C LYS A 183 -5.45 19.26 -10.57
N VAL A 184 -4.19 18.96 -10.85
CA VAL A 184 -3.55 19.32 -12.13
C VAL A 184 -3.20 18.06 -12.91
N ARG A 185 -3.11 18.18 -14.24
CA ARG A 185 -2.71 17.03 -15.06
C ARG A 185 -1.27 16.63 -14.73
N SER A 186 -1.04 15.33 -14.56
CA SER A 186 0.32 14.81 -14.45
C SER A 186 1.04 14.99 -15.78
N THR A 187 2.35 15.25 -15.70
CA THR A 187 3.24 15.31 -16.87
C THR A 187 4.16 14.10 -16.80
N PRO A 188 3.88 12.99 -17.53
CA PRO A 188 4.60 11.74 -17.39
C PRO A 188 6.11 11.85 -17.65
N GLU A 189 6.51 12.73 -18.56
CA GLU A 189 7.90 12.97 -18.95
C GLU A 189 8.69 13.67 -17.84
N ASP A 190 8.02 14.57 -17.11
CA ASP A 190 8.57 15.23 -15.94
C ASP A 190 7.47 15.62 -14.94
N GLN A 191 7.23 14.71 -14.00
CA GLN A 191 6.24 14.86 -12.94
C GLN A 191 6.48 16.07 -12.04
N SER A 192 7.71 16.60 -11.99
CA SER A 192 8.02 17.78 -11.20
C SER A 192 7.32 19.04 -11.76
N ILE A 193 6.90 19.05 -13.03
CA ILE A 193 6.04 20.09 -13.63
C ILE A 193 4.66 20.12 -12.96
N GLY A 194 4.02 18.96 -12.87
CA GLY A 194 2.72 18.84 -12.21
C GLY A 194 2.80 19.24 -10.73
N PHE A 195 3.88 18.86 -10.06
CA PHE A 195 4.12 19.26 -8.67
C PHE A 195 4.18 20.79 -8.49
N ALA A 196 4.98 21.50 -9.29
CA ALA A 196 5.10 22.95 -9.18
C ALA A 196 3.78 23.67 -9.54
N ALA A 197 3.11 23.24 -10.61
CA ALA A 197 1.82 23.80 -11.01
C ALA A 197 0.75 23.62 -9.92
N ALA A 198 0.76 22.49 -9.21
CA ALA A 198 -0.15 22.26 -8.08
C ALA A 198 0.15 23.21 -6.91
N LEU A 199 1.42 23.47 -6.59
CA LEU A 199 1.82 24.43 -5.55
C LEU A 199 1.38 25.85 -5.91
N GLU A 200 1.64 26.29 -7.13
CA GLU A 200 1.25 27.62 -7.62
C GLU A 200 -0.28 27.82 -7.56
N ASP A 201 -1.04 26.78 -7.91
CA ASP A 201 -2.50 26.81 -7.81
C ASP A 201 -2.98 26.96 -6.35
N LEU A 202 -2.40 26.20 -5.42
CA LEU A 202 -2.69 26.31 -3.99
C LEU A 202 -2.34 27.70 -3.45
N PHE A 203 -1.18 28.25 -3.83
CA PHE A 203 -0.75 29.59 -3.41
C PHE A 203 -1.69 30.68 -3.92
N ARG A 204 -2.11 30.58 -5.18
CA ARG A 204 -3.10 31.49 -5.77
C ARG A 204 -4.44 31.43 -5.04
N GLN A 205 -4.93 30.24 -4.70
CA GLN A 205 -6.20 30.07 -3.96
C GLN A 205 -6.12 30.61 -2.52
N ALA A 206 -4.99 30.38 -1.83
CA ALA A 206 -4.77 30.83 -0.46
C ALA A 206 -4.38 32.32 -0.35
N GLY A 207 -3.98 32.95 -1.46
CA GLY A 207 -3.36 34.28 -1.43
C GLY A 207 -2.02 34.27 -0.70
N ALA A 208 -1.27 33.17 -0.83
CA ALA A 208 -0.02 32.90 -0.13
C ALA A 208 1.17 32.81 -1.10
N THR A 209 2.36 32.68 -0.56
CA THR A 209 3.61 32.47 -1.30
C THR A 209 4.40 31.31 -0.70
N GLY A 210 5.47 30.86 -1.36
CA GLY A 210 6.30 29.76 -0.83
C GLY A 210 6.87 30.02 0.57
N THR A 211 7.04 31.29 0.98
CA THR A 211 7.53 31.63 2.32
C THR A 211 6.52 31.35 3.44
N ASP A 212 5.24 31.17 3.10
CA ASP A 212 4.17 30.85 4.04
C ASP A 212 4.04 29.34 4.28
N VAL A 213 4.82 28.50 3.59
CA VAL A 213 4.81 27.05 3.77
C VAL A 213 5.64 26.66 4.99
N GLU A 214 5.01 25.96 5.94
CA GLU A 214 5.67 25.39 7.12
C GLU A 214 6.14 23.95 6.88
N ARG A 215 5.38 23.18 6.08
CA ARG A 215 5.68 21.78 5.79
C ARG A 215 5.23 21.42 4.39
N VAL A 216 6.04 20.64 3.68
CA VAL A 216 5.69 20.07 2.38
C VAL A 216 6.01 18.57 2.36
N VAL A 217 4.97 17.76 2.15
CA VAL A 217 5.04 16.30 2.14
C VAL A 217 4.62 15.80 0.77
N HIS A 218 5.35 14.81 0.25
CA HIS A 218 5.15 14.31 -1.09
C HIS A 218 4.99 12.79 -1.13
N GLY A 219 3.95 12.35 -1.83
CA GLY A 219 3.69 10.97 -2.22
C GLY A 219 4.05 10.72 -3.68
N THR A 220 4.71 9.61 -3.96
CA THR A 220 5.17 9.28 -5.32
C THR A 220 4.97 7.83 -5.68
N THR A 221 4.67 7.59 -6.95
CA THR A 221 4.58 6.26 -7.56
C THR A 221 5.77 5.94 -8.46
N VAL A 222 6.76 6.83 -8.57
CA VAL A 222 7.91 6.69 -9.48
C VAL A 222 8.68 5.39 -9.24
N GLY A 223 9.02 5.08 -7.98
CA GLY A 223 9.74 3.84 -7.63
C GLY A 223 8.94 2.59 -7.97
N THR A 224 7.63 2.59 -7.68
CA THR A 224 6.71 1.50 -8.03
C THR A 224 6.64 1.28 -9.53
N ASN A 225 6.41 2.34 -10.31
CA ASN A 225 6.26 2.26 -11.76
C ASN A 225 7.57 1.84 -12.44
N ALA A 226 8.73 2.30 -11.93
CA ALA A 226 10.03 1.85 -12.44
C ALA A 226 10.20 0.33 -12.33
N ILE A 227 9.68 -0.28 -11.26
CA ILE A 227 9.69 -1.74 -11.07
C ILE A 227 8.68 -2.42 -11.99
N LEU A 228 7.42 -1.98 -11.97
CA LEU A 228 6.33 -2.61 -12.73
C LEU A 228 6.54 -2.52 -14.25
N GLU A 229 6.98 -1.36 -14.73
CA GLU A 229 7.24 -1.10 -16.16
C GLU A 229 8.63 -1.59 -16.60
N ARG A 230 9.46 -2.08 -15.66
CA ARG A 230 10.85 -2.47 -15.89
C ARG A 230 11.70 -1.34 -16.52
N ARG A 231 11.55 -0.12 -15.99
CA ARG A 231 12.24 1.11 -16.41
C ARG A 231 13.16 1.69 -15.34
N GLY A 232 13.80 0.84 -14.56
CA GLY A 232 14.82 1.24 -13.58
C GLY A 232 16.23 1.19 -14.15
N ALA A 233 17.20 1.33 -13.27
CA ALA A 233 18.62 1.36 -13.61
C ALA A 233 19.11 -0.02 -14.06
N ARG A 234 20.03 -0.06 -15.04
CA ARG A 234 20.78 -1.26 -15.36
C ARG A 234 21.76 -1.57 -14.23
N ILE A 235 21.44 -2.50 -13.33
CA ILE A 235 22.32 -2.78 -12.17
C ILE A 235 23.33 -3.91 -12.40
N GLY A 236 24.44 -3.85 -11.67
CA GLY A 236 25.32 -4.99 -11.41
C GLY A 236 25.11 -5.54 -9.99
N VAL A 237 25.47 -6.79 -9.77
CA VAL A 237 25.50 -7.41 -8.44
C VAL A 237 26.89 -7.94 -8.15
N ILE A 238 27.40 -7.67 -6.95
CA ILE A 238 28.59 -8.32 -6.40
C ILE A 238 28.13 -9.25 -5.26
N ALA A 239 28.43 -10.53 -5.38
CA ALA A 239 28.02 -11.57 -4.45
C ALA A 239 29.22 -12.41 -3.97
N THR A 240 29.01 -13.18 -2.91
CA THR A 240 29.97 -14.16 -2.43
C THR A 240 30.24 -15.22 -3.50
N GLU A 241 31.49 -15.67 -3.64
CA GLU A 241 31.85 -16.81 -4.50
C GLU A 241 30.97 -18.05 -4.22
N GLY A 242 30.38 -18.60 -5.29
CA GLY A 242 29.42 -19.71 -5.27
C GLY A 242 27.94 -19.27 -5.17
N PHE A 243 27.64 -17.98 -5.07
CA PHE A 243 26.29 -17.44 -4.86
C PHE A 243 25.77 -16.60 -6.03
N ARG A 244 26.41 -16.72 -7.21
CA ARG A 244 26.00 -16.00 -8.43
C ARG A 244 24.55 -16.19 -8.85
N ASP A 245 23.98 -17.37 -8.60
CA ASP A 245 22.66 -17.76 -9.12
C ASP A 245 21.51 -17.57 -8.11
N THR A 246 21.77 -16.97 -6.94
CA THR A 246 20.77 -16.78 -5.89
C THR A 246 19.51 -16.04 -6.38
N LEU A 247 19.65 -14.97 -7.18
CA LEU A 247 18.51 -14.25 -7.76
C LEU A 247 17.65 -15.13 -8.67
N TYR A 248 18.28 -15.99 -9.47
CA TYR A 248 17.58 -16.83 -10.44
C TYR A 248 16.90 -18.02 -9.78
N LEU A 249 17.57 -18.66 -8.82
CA LEU A 249 17.06 -19.84 -8.14
C LEU A 249 15.81 -19.52 -7.30
N GLY A 250 15.76 -18.36 -6.64
CA GLY A 250 14.58 -17.91 -5.90
C GLY A 250 14.01 -18.91 -4.89
N ARG A 251 14.89 -19.72 -4.29
CA ARG A 251 14.56 -20.85 -3.40
C ARG A 251 13.73 -21.96 -4.05
N GLN A 252 13.61 -21.98 -5.36
CA GLN A 252 12.78 -22.91 -6.13
C GLN A 252 11.29 -22.86 -5.72
N LYS A 253 10.84 -21.75 -5.11
CA LYS A 253 9.43 -21.55 -4.73
C LYS A 253 8.63 -21.21 -5.97
N ARG A 254 7.56 -21.98 -6.23
CA ARG A 254 6.63 -21.76 -7.35
C ARG A 254 5.31 -21.25 -6.83
N THR A 255 4.83 -20.11 -7.34
CA THR A 255 3.48 -19.62 -7.03
C THR A 255 2.42 -20.36 -7.82
N ARG A 256 2.74 -20.72 -9.08
CA ARG A 256 1.89 -21.57 -9.93
C ARG A 256 2.38 -23.01 -9.91
N MET A 257 2.12 -23.71 -8.81
CA MET A 257 2.65 -25.06 -8.56
C MET A 257 2.34 -26.08 -9.67
N TYR A 258 1.20 -25.95 -10.35
CA TYR A 258 0.72 -26.89 -11.36
C TYR A 258 0.93 -26.43 -12.81
N ASP A 259 1.51 -25.25 -13.02
CA ASP A 259 1.79 -24.75 -14.37
C ASP A 259 3.15 -25.29 -14.85
N LEU A 260 3.11 -26.31 -15.72
CA LEU A 260 4.32 -26.95 -16.26
C LEU A 260 5.12 -26.05 -17.20
N PHE A 261 4.50 -25.02 -17.77
CA PHE A 261 5.12 -24.08 -18.72
C PHE A 261 5.30 -22.69 -18.09
N MET A 262 5.45 -22.64 -16.77
CA MET A 262 5.58 -21.39 -16.04
C MET A 262 6.77 -20.55 -16.51
N GLU A 263 6.54 -19.25 -16.60
CA GLU A 263 7.61 -18.28 -16.77
C GLU A 263 8.40 -18.08 -15.47
N ALA A 264 9.59 -17.48 -15.57
CA ALA A 264 10.41 -17.18 -14.41
C ALA A 264 9.70 -16.17 -13.47
N GLU A 265 9.40 -16.61 -12.26
CA GLU A 265 8.76 -15.80 -11.21
C GLU A 265 9.78 -15.03 -10.35
N THR A 266 11.08 -15.15 -10.65
CA THR A 266 12.16 -14.51 -9.92
C THR A 266 12.62 -13.22 -10.62
N PRO A 267 13.15 -12.23 -9.88
CA PRO A 267 13.52 -10.94 -10.44
C PRO A 267 14.90 -10.99 -11.14
N GLY A 268 15.15 -12.03 -11.95
CA GLY A 268 16.42 -12.20 -12.69
C GLY A 268 16.69 -11.09 -13.72
N PHE A 269 15.68 -10.29 -14.07
CA PHE A 269 15.84 -9.10 -14.92
C PHE A 269 16.67 -7.99 -14.26
N LEU A 270 16.70 -7.94 -12.91
CA LEU A 270 17.48 -6.95 -12.16
C LEU A 270 18.96 -7.03 -12.57
N ALA A 271 19.54 -8.22 -12.41
CA ALA A 271 20.90 -8.53 -12.80
C ALA A 271 20.96 -9.88 -13.48
N PRO A 272 20.96 -9.91 -14.83
CA PRO A 272 21.23 -11.10 -15.58
C PRO A 272 22.56 -11.72 -15.16
N ARG A 273 22.72 -13.04 -15.31
CA ARG A 273 23.86 -13.78 -14.77
C ARG A 273 25.24 -13.16 -15.09
N HIS A 274 25.44 -12.60 -16.28
CA HIS A 274 26.69 -11.93 -16.68
C HIS A 274 26.94 -10.59 -15.96
N ARG A 275 25.90 -9.95 -15.41
CA ARG A 275 25.96 -8.77 -14.52
C ARG A 275 26.05 -9.13 -13.04
N VAL A 276 26.16 -10.42 -12.69
CA VAL A 276 26.48 -10.87 -11.33
C VAL A 276 27.94 -11.31 -11.30
N GLN A 277 28.76 -10.60 -10.52
CA GLN A 277 30.17 -10.90 -10.29
C GLN A 277 30.35 -11.50 -8.90
N GLU A 278 31.28 -12.44 -8.78
CA GLU A 278 31.60 -13.11 -7.54
C GLU A 278 32.93 -12.61 -6.99
N VAL A 279 32.99 -12.48 -5.68
CA VAL A 279 34.23 -12.15 -4.96
C VAL A 279 34.52 -13.25 -3.95
N ALA A 280 35.80 -13.58 -3.86
CA ALA A 280 36.33 -14.49 -2.86
C ALA A 280 36.31 -13.83 -1.48
N GLU A 281 35.25 -14.05 -0.70
CA GLU A 281 35.19 -13.71 0.72
C GLU A 281 34.29 -14.71 1.47
N ARG A 282 34.40 -14.79 2.80
CA ARG A 282 33.46 -15.58 3.61
C ARG A 282 33.36 -15.08 5.04
N VAL A 283 32.13 -14.81 5.46
CA VAL A 283 31.76 -14.53 6.86
C VAL A 283 30.92 -15.71 7.38
N ALA A 284 31.10 -16.10 8.63
CA ALA A 284 30.32 -17.14 9.29
C ALA A 284 29.00 -16.60 9.88
N PRO A 285 28.02 -17.45 10.24
CA PRO A 285 26.76 -17.02 10.84
C PRO A 285 26.88 -16.24 12.16
N ASP A 286 28.01 -16.38 12.86
CA ASP A 286 28.33 -15.65 14.10
C ASP A 286 29.08 -14.33 13.85
N GLY A 287 29.33 -13.97 12.58
CA GLY A 287 30.04 -12.76 12.18
C GLY A 287 31.56 -12.92 12.09
N SER A 288 32.13 -14.08 12.43
CA SER A 288 33.57 -14.32 12.30
C SER A 288 34.00 -14.40 10.83
N ILE A 289 35.19 -13.89 10.51
CA ILE A 289 35.73 -13.93 9.14
C ILE A 289 36.36 -15.30 8.90
N VAL A 290 35.80 -16.06 7.97
CA VAL A 290 36.31 -17.39 7.54
C VAL A 290 37.33 -17.23 6.43
N ARG A 291 37.08 -16.32 5.49
CA ARG A 291 38.00 -15.97 4.40
C ARG A 291 38.02 -14.45 4.25
N PRO A 292 39.19 -13.79 4.36
CA PRO A 292 39.32 -12.37 4.10
C PRO A 292 38.83 -11.98 2.71
N LEU A 293 38.39 -10.73 2.55
CA LEU A 293 37.97 -10.17 1.27
C LEU A 293 39.13 -10.12 0.27
N ASP A 294 38.97 -10.72 -0.92
CA ASP A 294 39.84 -10.48 -2.08
C ASP A 294 39.57 -9.10 -2.67
N GLU A 295 40.27 -8.08 -2.18
CA GLU A 295 40.14 -6.69 -2.65
C GLU A 295 40.46 -6.55 -4.15
N ALA A 296 41.46 -7.26 -4.67
CA ALA A 296 41.77 -7.26 -6.08
C ALA A 296 40.63 -7.90 -6.90
N GLY A 297 39.96 -8.90 -6.34
CA GLY A 297 38.72 -9.48 -6.86
C GLY A 297 37.59 -8.47 -6.94
N VAL A 298 37.40 -7.64 -5.90
CA VAL A 298 36.43 -6.54 -5.92
C VAL A 298 36.76 -5.56 -7.05
N GLU A 299 38.02 -5.15 -7.20
CA GLU A 299 38.42 -4.23 -8.27
C GLU A 299 38.11 -4.79 -9.67
N ARG A 300 38.43 -6.08 -9.90
CA ARG A 300 38.10 -6.76 -11.16
C ARG A 300 36.59 -6.80 -11.39
N ALA A 301 35.80 -7.15 -10.37
CA ALA A 301 34.35 -7.20 -10.43
C ALA A 301 33.74 -5.83 -10.78
N VAL A 302 34.17 -4.76 -10.09
CA VAL A 302 33.69 -3.40 -10.33
C VAL A 302 34.04 -2.95 -11.75
N ARG A 303 35.28 -3.14 -12.21
CA ARG A 303 35.68 -2.78 -13.58
C ARG A 303 34.89 -3.55 -14.64
N ALA A 304 34.65 -4.84 -14.41
CA ALA A 304 33.84 -5.66 -15.31
C ALA A 304 32.40 -5.13 -15.40
N LEU A 305 31.80 -4.77 -14.27
CA LEU A 305 30.45 -4.18 -14.23
C LEU A 305 30.39 -2.81 -14.90
N MET A 306 31.38 -1.94 -14.66
CA MET A 306 31.49 -0.64 -15.36
C MET A 306 31.62 -0.83 -16.88
N GLY A 307 32.40 -1.82 -17.33
CA GLY A 307 32.51 -2.18 -18.75
C GLY A 307 31.19 -2.68 -19.37
N LEU A 308 30.22 -3.10 -18.55
CA LEU A 308 28.86 -3.46 -18.96
C LEU A 308 27.87 -2.27 -18.87
N ASN A 309 28.37 -1.05 -18.62
CA ASN A 309 27.58 0.18 -18.50
C ASN A 309 26.47 0.07 -17.43
N VAL A 310 26.77 -0.55 -16.29
CA VAL A 310 25.82 -0.54 -15.16
C VAL A 310 25.69 0.88 -14.61
N GLU A 311 24.48 1.23 -14.23
CA GLU A 311 24.12 2.53 -13.65
C GLU A 311 24.12 2.50 -12.11
N ALA A 312 24.16 1.32 -11.49
CA ALA A 312 24.28 1.13 -10.04
C ALA A 312 24.78 -0.29 -9.70
N ILE A 313 25.32 -0.49 -8.49
CA ILE A 313 25.77 -1.81 -8.01
C ILE A 313 25.09 -2.15 -6.68
N ALA A 314 24.52 -3.36 -6.60
CA ALA A 314 24.14 -4.00 -5.34
C ALA A 314 25.28 -4.90 -4.86
N ILE A 315 25.68 -4.77 -3.59
CA ILE A 315 26.67 -5.65 -2.95
C ILE A 315 25.93 -6.49 -1.90
N CYS A 316 25.98 -7.81 -2.04
CA CYS A 316 25.30 -8.74 -1.14
C CYS A 316 26.17 -9.96 -0.84
N PHE A 317 26.88 -9.90 0.28
CA PHE A 317 27.66 -11.00 0.81
C PHE A 317 26.84 -11.84 1.79
N LEU A 318 27.18 -13.13 1.89
CA LEU A 318 26.58 -14.00 2.90
C LEU A 318 26.94 -13.52 4.31
N PHE A 319 25.96 -13.58 5.20
CA PHE A 319 26.11 -13.19 6.61
C PHE A 319 26.59 -11.74 6.84
N ALA A 320 26.52 -10.88 5.82
CA ALA A 320 26.83 -9.45 5.96
C ALA A 320 25.92 -8.76 6.99
N TYR A 321 24.72 -9.28 7.24
CA TYR A 321 23.83 -8.82 8.31
C TYR A 321 24.43 -9.04 9.72
N ALA A 322 25.33 -10.00 9.89
CA ALA A 322 26.01 -10.28 11.16
C ALA A 322 27.33 -9.52 11.25
N ASN A 323 28.05 -9.38 10.13
CA ASN A 323 29.25 -8.56 10.04
C ASN A 323 29.40 -7.96 8.63
N GLY A 324 29.08 -6.66 8.50
CA GLY A 324 29.06 -5.93 7.23
C GLY A 324 30.42 -5.46 6.74
N VAL A 325 31.52 -5.73 7.46
CA VAL A 325 32.84 -5.14 7.18
C VAL A 325 33.35 -5.38 5.77
N HIS A 326 33.10 -6.56 5.19
CA HIS A 326 33.49 -6.85 3.81
C HIS A 326 32.66 -6.07 2.79
N GLU A 327 31.36 -5.87 3.02
CA GLU A 327 30.53 -5.05 2.11
C GLU A 327 30.96 -3.59 2.16
N GLU A 328 31.27 -3.05 3.35
CA GLU A 328 31.78 -1.68 3.50
C GLU A 328 33.13 -1.50 2.79
N ARG A 329 34.03 -2.48 2.92
CA ARG A 329 35.32 -2.43 2.24
C ARG A 329 35.17 -2.53 0.73
N ALA A 330 34.30 -3.41 0.24
CA ALA A 330 33.99 -3.51 -1.18
C ALA A 330 33.37 -2.22 -1.72
N ALA A 331 32.49 -1.58 -0.94
CA ALA A 331 31.91 -0.28 -1.29
C ALA A 331 32.96 0.83 -1.37
N ALA A 332 33.91 0.87 -0.45
CA ALA A 332 35.01 1.84 -0.48
C ALA A 332 35.87 1.70 -1.75
N ILE A 333 36.17 0.46 -2.15
CA ILE A 333 36.88 0.15 -3.40
C ILE A 333 36.05 0.59 -4.61
N ALA A 334 34.75 0.27 -4.62
CA ALA A 334 33.85 0.65 -5.70
C ALA A 334 33.74 2.17 -5.87
N ARG A 335 33.58 2.93 -4.78
CA ARG A 335 33.55 4.40 -4.79
C ARG A 335 34.86 5.02 -5.29
N ARG A 336 36.00 4.39 -5.02
CA ARG A 336 37.30 4.85 -5.56
C ARG A 336 37.37 4.69 -7.08
N LEU A 337 36.82 3.61 -7.62
CA LEU A 337 36.86 3.31 -9.06
C LEU A 337 35.77 4.03 -9.85
N GLY A 338 34.58 4.21 -9.26
CA GLY A 338 33.45 4.94 -9.83
C GLY A 338 32.80 5.83 -8.78
N PRO A 339 33.29 7.06 -8.57
CA PRO A 339 32.77 7.98 -7.55
C PRO A 339 31.29 8.30 -7.69
N ASP A 340 30.80 8.38 -8.93
CA ASP A 340 29.41 8.70 -9.24
C ASP A 340 28.51 7.46 -9.32
N LEU A 341 29.04 6.26 -9.08
CA LEU A 341 28.28 5.01 -9.21
C LEU A 341 27.48 4.76 -7.92
N PRO A 342 26.13 4.77 -7.97
CA PRO A 342 25.30 4.49 -6.81
C PRO A 342 25.47 3.06 -6.32
N LEU A 343 25.58 2.89 -5.00
CA LEU A 343 25.81 1.61 -4.34
C LEU A 343 24.72 1.31 -3.31
N SER A 344 24.22 0.07 -3.32
CA SER A 344 23.31 -0.45 -2.31
C SER A 344 23.97 -1.64 -1.59
N LEU A 345 24.18 -1.51 -0.28
CA LEU A 345 24.82 -2.53 0.55
C LEU A 345 23.78 -3.33 1.33
N SER A 346 23.80 -4.64 1.19
CA SER A 346 22.75 -5.49 1.72
C SER A 346 22.59 -5.41 3.23
N HIS A 347 23.69 -5.26 3.98
CA HIS A 347 23.64 -5.08 5.44
C HIS A 347 23.09 -3.72 5.89
N ARG A 348 23.04 -2.71 5.01
CA ARG A 348 22.40 -1.41 5.32
C ARG A 348 20.94 -1.40 4.88
N ILE A 349 20.64 -1.99 3.72
CA ILE A 349 19.29 -2.00 3.15
C ILE A 349 18.38 -2.99 3.88
N ASP A 350 18.88 -4.17 4.23
CA ASP A 350 18.12 -5.21 4.92
C ASP A 350 19.04 -6.08 5.79
N PRO A 351 19.37 -5.63 7.03
CA PRO A 351 20.25 -6.35 7.99
C PRO A 351 19.57 -7.59 8.61
N ARG A 352 18.89 -8.40 7.80
CA ARG A 352 18.21 -9.62 8.22
C ARG A 352 18.75 -10.86 7.53
N PHE A 353 18.67 -11.99 8.24
CA PHE A 353 19.00 -13.31 7.72
C PHE A 353 18.16 -13.65 6.47
N ARG A 354 18.59 -14.65 5.69
CA ARG A 354 18.08 -15.05 4.36
C ARG A 354 18.62 -14.21 3.21
N GLU A 355 19.47 -14.84 2.41
CA GLU A 355 20.20 -14.24 1.30
C GLU A 355 19.34 -13.91 0.08
N TYR A 356 18.34 -14.72 -0.27
CA TYR A 356 17.50 -14.44 -1.43
C TYR A 356 16.64 -13.18 -1.25
N GLU A 357 15.91 -13.08 -0.15
CA GLU A 357 15.07 -11.92 0.17
C GLU A 357 15.92 -10.67 0.33
N ARG A 358 17.06 -10.78 1.05
CA ARG A 358 18.01 -9.67 1.23
C ARG A 358 18.59 -9.20 -0.11
N LEU A 359 19.01 -10.12 -0.99
CA LEU A 359 19.50 -9.79 -2.31
C LEU A 359 18.41 -9.18 -3.20
N THR A 360 17.17 -9.68 -3.09
CA THR A 360 16.03 -9.16 -3.86
C THR A 360 15.74 -7.70 -3.51
N VAL A 361 15.60 -7.37 -2.21
CA VAL A 361 15.33 -5.99 -1.78
C VAL A 361 16.52 -5.07 -2.06
N THR A 362 17.76 -5.54 -1.88
CA THR A 362 18.97 -4.76 -2.19
C THR A 362 19.11 -4.51 -3.70
N GLY A 363 18.76 -5.50 -4.52
CA GLY A 363 18.71 -5.37 -5.98
C GLY A 363 17.65 -4.36 -6.41
N PHE A 364 16.44 -4.42 -5.85
CA PHE A 364 15.41 -3.42 -6.13
C PHE A 364 15.83 -2.02 -5.67
N ASP A 365 16.50 -1.89 -4.53
CA ASP A 365 17.05 -0.61 -4.07
C ASP A 365 18.05 -0.02 -5.05
N ALA A 366 19.05 -0.79 -5.50
CA ALA A 366 20.00 -0.35 -6.52
C ALA A 366 19.30 0.01 -7.84
N TYR A 367 18.24 -0.73 -8.18
CA TYR A 367 17.48 -0.56 -9.42
C TYR A 367 16.66 0.73 -9.45
N VAL A 368 16.06 1.12 -8.33
CA VAL A 368 15.26 2.37 -8.26
C VAL A 368 16.08 3.59 -7.86
N ARG A 369 17.24 3.40 -7.20
CA ARG A 369 18.05 4.49 -6.65
C ARG A 369 18.39 5.61 -7.65
N PRO A 370 18.94 5.34 -8.85
CA PRO A 370 19.25 6.43 -9.79
C PRO A 370 18.01 7.16 -10.31
N VAL A 371 16.88 6.45 -10.45
CA VAL A 371 15.60 7.05 -10.88
C VAL A 371 15.09 8.01 -9.80
N MET A 372 15.13 7.56 -8.54
CA MET A 372 14.68 8.35 -7.40
C MET A 372 15.58 9.55 -7.12
N GLU A 373 16.91 9.41 -7.22
CA GLU A 373 17.86 10.52 -7.06
C GLU A 373 17.58 11.66 -8.06
N ARG A 374 17.40 11.33 -9.35
CA ARG A 374 17.05 12.33 -10.37
C ARG A 374 15.69 12.98 -10.12
N TYR A 375 14.70 12.17 -9.72
CA TYR A 375 13.35 12.65 -9.45
C TYR A 375 13.32 13.63 -8.27
N VAL A 376 13.86 13.21 -7.12
CA VAL A 376 13.92 14.01 -5.90
C VAL A 376 14.79 15.26 -6.11
N GLY A 377 15.88 15.16 -6.87
CA GLY A 377 16.70 16.30 -7.26
C GLY A 377 15.90 17.40 -7.97
N ARG A 378 15.12 17.04 -8.99
CA ARG A 378 14.26 17.98 -9.73
C ARG A 378 13.16 18.59 -8.87
N LEU A 379 12.53 17.80 -8.00
CA LEU A 379 11.52 18.32 -7.07
C LEU A 379 12.12 19.36 -6.12
N ARG A 380 13.31 19.12 -5.58
CA ARG A 380 14.00 20.07 -4.68
C ARG A 380 14.38 21.36 -5.40
N GLU A 381 14.78 21.29 -6.66
CA GLU A 381 15.07 22.47 -7.49
C GLU A 381 13.82 23.33 -7.67
N ARG A 382 12.71 22.74 -8.12
CA ARG A 382 11.44 23.46 -8.29
C ARG A 382 10.88 24.01 -7.00
N LEU A 383 11.01 23.27 -5.90
CA LEU A 383 10.58 23.72 -4.59
C LEU A 383 11.30 25.04 -4.20
N ARG A 384 12.60 25.15 -4.50
CA ARG A 384 13.37 26.39 -4.30
C ARG A 384 12.91 27.51 -5.22
N GLU A 385 12.62 27.22 -6.48
CA GLU A 385 12.10 28.21 -7.44
C GLU A 385 10.77 28.82 -7.00
N THR A 386 9.89 28.02 -6.37
CA THR A 386 8.62 28.50 -5.80
C THR A 386 8.76 29.28 -4.48
N GLY A 387 9.98 29.42 -3.95
CA GLY A 387 10.28 30.16 -2.73
C GLY A 387 9.98 29.39 -1.43
N VAL A 388 9.69 28.09 -1.51
CA VAL A 388 9.44 27.24 -0.33
C VAL A 388 10.75 26.93 0.38
N ARG A 389 10.78 27.19 1.70
CA ARG A 389 12.00 27.05 2.53
C ARG A 389 12.13 25.70 3.24
N PRO A 390 11.06 25.09 3.80
CA PRO A 390 11.18 23.81 4.47
C PRO A 390 11.71 22.69 3.55
N PRO A 391 12.42 21.70 4.11
CA PRO A 391 12.88 20.55 3.34
C PRO A 391 11.69 19.73 2.81
N LEU A 392 11.88 19.14 1.64
CA LEU A 392 10.92 18.19 1.07
C LEU A 392 10.88 16.94 1.92
N GLN A 393 9.69 16.56 2.40
CA GLN A 393 9.46 15.30 3.09
C GLN A 393 8.78 14.30 2.15
N ILE A 394 9.16 13.03 2.25
CA ILE A 394 8.66 11.95 1.39
C ILE A 394 8.05 10.85 2.26
N ILE A 395 6.86 10.39 1.88
CA ILE A 395 6.21 9.24 2.52
C ILE A 395 6.85 7.92 2.08
N HIS A 396 7.02 7.00 3.02
CA HIS A 396 7.48 5.63 2.77
C HIS A 396 6.37 4.61 3.03
N SER A 397 6.51 3.38 2.52
CA SER A 397 5.44 2.37 2.43
C SER A 397 4.79 1.98 3.75
N ARG A 398 5.47 2.16 4.89
CA ARG A 398 4.91 1.94 6.24
C ARG A 398 3.91 3.03 6.70
N GLY A 399 3.84 4.17 6.00
CA GLY A 399 2.94 5.28 6.33
C GLY A 399 3.56 6.40 7.16
N GLY A 400 4.86 6.33 7.44
CA GLY A 400 5.62 7.47 7.96
C GLY A 400 6.30 8.28 6.85
N ILE A 401 6.90 9.38 7.23
CA ILE A 401 7.65 10.27 6.34
C ILE A 401 9.08 10.50 6.85
N THR A 402 9.97 10.87 5.94
CA THR A 402 11.37 11.25 6.21
C THR A 402 11.76 12.43 5.32
N SER A 403 12.88 13.11 5.59
CA SER A 403 13.43 14.05 4.62
C SER A 403 13.77 13.37 3.29
N ALA A 404 13.74 14.14 2.21
CA ALA A 404 14.19 13.71 0.89
C ALA A 404 15.62 13.15 0.93
N GLU A 405 16.50 13.78 1.70
CA GLU A 405 17.88 13.36 1.90
C GLU A 405 17.97 11.99 2.59
N ALA A 406 17.28 11.81 3.72
CA ALA A 406 17.25 10.52 4.42
C ALA A 406 16.61 9.43 3.55
N MET A 407 15.60 9.78 2.75
CA MET A 407 14.96 8.80 1.88
C MET A 407 15.90 8.25 0.80
N LEU A 408 16.79 9.09 0.26
CA LEU A 408 17.78 8.63 -0.72
C LEU A 408 18.79 7.64 -0.13
N GLU A 409 18.89 7.47 1.19
CA GLU A 409 19.70 6.38 1.77
C GLU A 409 19.08 5.00 1.50
N ARG A 410 17.75 4.88 1.39
CA ARG A 410 17.00 3.63 1.18
C ARG A 410 15.76 3.82 0.29
N PRO A 411 15.93 4.23 -0.98
CA PRO A 411 14.83 4.62 -1.87
C PRO A 411 13.81 3.50 -2.10
N VAL A 412 14.19 2.22 -1.94
CA VAL A 412 13.25 1.09 -2.06
C VAL A 412 12.07 1.18 -1.08
N ALA A 413 12.22 1.90 0.04
CA ALA A 413 11.13 2.12 1.01
C ALA A 413 10.02 3.05 0.50
N THR A 414 10.12 3.66 -0.70
CA THR A 414 9.02 4.43 -1.32
C THR A 414 8.13 3.57 -2.19
N VAL A 415 8.54 2.33 -2.50
CA VAL A 415 7.77 1.45 -3.37
C VAL A 415 6.42 1.15 -2.71
N LEU A 416 5.33 1.53 -3.37
CA LEU A 416 3.94 1.48 -2.88
C LEU A 416 3.58 2.53 -1.80
N SER A 417 4.35 3.62 -1.64
CA SER A 417 4.08 4.61 -0.59
C SER A 417 2.87 5.53 -0.85
N GLY A 418 2.48 5.75 -2.11
CA GLY A 418 1.25 6.47 -2.45
C GLY A 418 -0.01 5.78 -1.89
N LEU A 419 -0.04 4.44 -1.91
CA LEU A 419 -1.16 3.66 -1.36
C LEU A 419 -1.26 3.84 0.16
N ALA A 420 -0.12 3.94 0.84
CA ALA A 420 -0.09 4.19 2.28
C ALA A 420 -0.73 5.54 2.64
N ALA A 421 -0.52 6.58 1.81
CA ALA A 421 -1.12 7.90 2.03
C ALA A 421 -2.66 7.84 2.02
N GLY A 422 -3.25 7.13 1.04
CA GLY A 422 -4.70 6.92 0.98
C GLY A 422 -5.25 6.29 2.27
N VAL A 423 -4.61 5.22 2.75
CA VAL A 423 -5.04 4.54 3.99
C VAL A 423 -4.94 5.45 5.23
N LEU A 424 -3.88 6.26 5.35
CA LEU A 424 -3.74 7.23 6.43
C LEU A 424 -4.83 8.33 6.37
N GLY A 425 -5.16 8.78 5.16
CA GLY A 425 -6.27 9.71 4.94
C GLY A 425 -7.61 9.09 5.37
N GLY A 426 -7.84 7.81 5.01
CA GLY A 426 -9.02 7.06 5.43
C GLY A 426 -9.10 6.85 6.95
N GLN A 427 -7.98 6.51 7.59
CA GLN A 427 -7.85 6.42 9.04
C GLN A 427 -8.19 7.76 9.72
N ALA A 428 -7.65 8.87 9.20
CA ALA A 428 -7.92 10.20 9.73
C ALA A 428 -9.40 10.57 9.59
N ALA A 429 -10.03 10.27 8.44
CA ALA A 429 -11.46 10.49 8.24
C ALA A 429 -12.33 9.65 9.19
N ALA A 430 -11.99 8.37 9.38
CA ALA A 430 -12.67 7.51 10.34
C ALA A 430 -12.57 8.07 11.77
N ARG A 431 -11.36 8.49 12.18
CA ARG A 431 -11.13 9.10 13.50
C ARG A 431 -11.97 10.36 13.70
N ARG A 432 -12.04 11.25 12.69
CA ARG A 432 -12.88 12.47 12.74
C ARG A 432 -14.38 12.14 12.85
N ALA A 433 -14.81 11.03 12.25
CA ALA A 433 -16.17 10.51 12.40
C ALA A 433 -16.41 9.78 13.75
N GLY A 434 -15.42 9.75 14.66
CA GLY A 434 -15.50 9.05 15.94
C GLY A 434 -15.44 7.53 15.82
N ILE A 435 -14.86 7.00 14.73
CA ILE A 435 -14.80 5.56 14.43
C ILE A 435 -13.34 5.12 14.42
N GLY A 436 -12.98 4.19 15.32
CA GLY A 436 -11.62 3.67 15.44
C GLY A 436 -11.26 2.57 14.43
N SER A 437 -12.25 1.80 13.98
CA SER A 437 -12.03 0.63 13.11
C SER A 437 -12.79 0.79 11.79
N ALA A 438 -12.07 0.75 10.68
CA ALA A 438 -12.64 0.94 9.36
C ALA A 438 -11.94 0.10 8.28
N LEU A 439 -12.71 -0.29 7.27
CA LEU A 439 -12.21 -0.71 5.97
C LEU A 439 -12.05 0.54 5.10
N THR A 440 -10.94 0.65 4.39
CA THR A 440 -10.71 1.72 3.41
C THR A 440 -10.78 1.13 2.01
N ILE A 441 -11.39 1.85 1.07
CA ILE A 441 -11.37 1.51 -0.34
C ILE A 441 -11.18 2.77 -1.19
N ASP A 442 -10.05 2.84 -1.90
CA ASP A 442 -9.77 3.88 -2.89
C ASP A 442 -10.07 3.32 -4.27
N ILE A 443 -11.07 3.86 -4.96
CA ILE A 443 -11.41 3.44 -6.33
C ILE A 443 -11.03 4.54 -7.31
N GLY A 444 -9.97 4.25 -8.08
CA GLY A 444 -9.49 5.07 -9.17
C GLY A 444 -10.09 4.67 -10.54
N GLY A 445 -9.42 5.11 -11.60
CA GLY A 445 -9.79 4.75 -12.97
C GLY A 445 -9.35 3.34 -13.39
N THR A 446 -8.28 2.80 -12.83
CA THR A 446 -7.69 1.53 -13.29
C THR A 446 -7.77 0.42 -12.26
N SER A 447 -7.73 0.78 -10.99
CA SER A 447 -7.59 -0.13 -9.87
C SER A 447 -8.36 0.38 -8.66
N ALA A 448 -8.49 -0.50 -7.68
CA ALA A 448 -8.94 -0.18 -6.35
C ALA A 448 -7.98 -0.72 -5.31
N ASP A 449 -7.73 0.07 -4.28
CA ASP A 449 -6.82 -0.26 -3.19
C ASP A 449 -7.62 -0.40 -1.90
N VAL A 450 -7.53 -1.56 -1.25
CA VAL A 450 -8.27 -1.87 -0.03
C VAL A 450 -7.33 -2.14 1.13
N ALA A 451 -7.66 -1.60 2.31
CA ALA A 451 -6.89 -1.83 3.53
C ALA A 451 -7.76 -1.80 4.77
N LEU A 452 -7.24 -2.39 5.86
CA LEU A 452 -7.89 -2.45 7.16
C LEU A 452 -7.22 -1.50 8.16
N VAL A 453 -8.04 -0.69 8.83
CA VAL A 453 -7.69 0.10 10.01
C VAL A 453 -8.35 -0.53 11.21
N ARG A 454 -7.56 -0.93 12.21
CA ARG A 454 -8.02 -1.57 13.44
C ARG A 454 -7.55 -0.77 14.64
N ASP A 455 -8.47 -0.49 15.57
CA ASP A 455 -8.18 0.23 16.81
C ASP A 455 -7.44 1.55 16.60
N GLY A 456 -7.81 2.27 15.52
CA GLY A 456 -7.25 3.55 15.15
C GLY A 456 -5.88 3.48 14.49
N ALA A 457 -5.41 2.32 14.05
CA ALA A 457 -4.13 2.15 13.35
C ALA A 457 -4.25 1.27 12.09
N PRO A 458 -3.57 1.62 10.97
CA PRO A 458 -3.49 0.74 9.80
C PRO A 458 -2.72 -0.53 10.15
N LEU A 459 -3.12 -1.66 9.56
CA LEU A 459 -2.31 -2.87 9.63
C LEU A 459 -1.03 -2.71 8.80
N VAL A 460 0.09 -3.17 9.35
CA VAL A 460 1.39 -3.17 8.68
C VAL A 460 1.87 -4.61 8.54
N ALA A 461 2.14 -5.02 7.30
CA ALA A 461 2.79 -6.30 7.01
C ALA A 461 4.31 -6.14 7.15
N SER A 462 4.99 -7.18 7.64
CA SER A 462 6.46 -7.22 7.77
C SER A 462 7.17 -7.42 6.42
N GLU A 463 6.45 -8.00 5.45
CA GLU A 463 6.88 -8.23 4.08
C GLU A 463 5.70 -7.94 3.14
N GLY A 464 6.01 -7.52 1.92
CA GLY A 464 4.99 -7.35 0.87
C GLY A 464 5.49 -7.81 -0.49
N ARG A 465 4.80 -7.39 -1.55
CA ARG A 465 5.08 -7.82 -2.92
C ARG A 465 4.97 -6.66 -3.89
N VAL A 466 5.86 -6.60 -4.87
CA VAL A 466 5.78 -5.64 -5.98
C VAL A 466 5.95 -6.40 -7.30
N GLY A 467 4.98 -6.29 -8.20
CA GLY A 467 5.00 -7.01 -9.48
C GLY A 467 5.12 -8.54 -9.34
N GLY A 468 4.64 -9.10 -8.23
CA GLY A 468 4.80 -10.54 -7.92
C GLY A 468 6.13 -10.93 -7.28
N TYR A 469 7.06 -9.99 -7.09
CA TYR A 469 8.33 -10.25 -6.42
C TYR A 469 8.24 -9.96 -4.92
N PRO A 470 8.83 -10.81 -4.05
CA PRO A 470 8.84 -10.55 -2.61
C PRO A 470 9.67 -9.32 -2.30
N LEU A 471 9.13 -8.43 -1.47
CA LEU A 471 9.80 -7.23 -1.00
C LEU A 471 9.75 -7.22 0.52
N ARG A 472 10.88 -7.53 1.15
CA ARG A 472 10.98 -7.64 2.59
C ARG A 472 11.12 -6.26 3.24
N LEU A 473 10.07 -5.46 3.18
CA LEU A 473 9.99 -4.13 3.78
C LEU A 473 8.68 -4.00 4.56
N PRO A 474 8.69 -3.41 5.76
CA PRO A 474 7.45 -3.08 6.44
C PRO A 474 6.63 -2.12 5.58
N MET A 475 5.36 -2.46 5.31
CA MET A 475 4.46 -1.63 4.53
C MET A 475 3.02 -1.74 5.03
N ILE A 476 2.25 -0.66 4.91
CA ILE A 476 0.82 -0.72 5.14
C ILE A 476 0.25 -1.83 4.27
N ASP A 477 -0.56 -2.67 4.90
CA ASP A 477 -1.09 -3.88 4.30
C ASP A 477 -2.28 -3.55 3.42
N VAL A 478 -1.95 -3.27 2.16
CA VAL A 478 -2.89 -2.88 1.09
C VAL A 478 -2.97 -4.01 0.07
N GLU A 479 -4.20 -4.37 -0.30
CA GLU A 479 -4.45 -5.24 -1.45
C GLU A 479 -4.97 -4.40 -2.61
N THR A 480 -4.27 -4.46 -3.75
CA THR A 480 -4.68 -3.79 -4.99
C THR A 480 -5.41 -4.76 -5.89
N VAL A 481 -6.57 -4.34 -6.40
CA VAL A 481 -7.37 -5.09 -7.38
C VAL A 481 -7.47 -4.29 -8.68
N GLY A 482 -7.32 -4.97 -9.81
CA GLY A 482 -7.47 -4.40 -11.16
C GLY A 482 -8.93 -4.09 -11.53
N ALA A 483 -9.62 -3.35 -10.67
CA ALA A 483 -11.03 -3.03 -10.73
C ALA A 483 -11.21 -1.54 -10.41
N GLY A 484 -11.69 -0.75 -11.36
CA GLY A 484 -11.90 0.69 -11.20
C GLY A 484 -12.88 1.24 -12.24
N GLY A 485 -13.01 2.56 -12.34
CA GLY A 485 -13.97 3.20 -13.26
C GLY A 485 -13.73 2.86 -14.74
N GLY A 486 -12.48 2.73 -15.16
CA GLY A 486 -12.08 2.36 -16.52
C GLY A 486 -12.01 0.86 -16.78
N SER A 487 -12.39 -0.01 -15.83
CA SER A 487 -12.41 -1.45 -16.07
C SER A 487 -13.36 -1.80 -17.20
N ILE A 488 -12.86 -2.57 -18.18
CA ILE A 488 -13.57 -2.90 -19.42
C ILE A 488 -14.50 -4.08 -19.16
N ALA A 489 -15.74 -3.97 -19.61
CA ALA A 489 -16.67 -5.09 -19.67
C ALA A 489 -16.46 -5.90 -20.96
N SER A 490 -16.40 -7.22 -20.82
CA SER A 490 -16.23 -8.14 -21.95
C SER A 490 -17.16 -9.34 -21.86
N VAL A 491 -17.54 -9.85 -23.02
CA VAL A 491 -18.29 -11.11 -23.18
C VAL A 491 -17.43 -12.05 -24.03
N ASP A 492 -17.03 -13.18 -23.46
CA ASP A 492 -16.25 -14.20 -24.16
C ASP A 492 -17.10 -15.01 -25.16
N ASP A 493 -16.45 -15.82 -25.99
CA ASP A 493 -17.11 -16.64 -27.02
C ASP A 493 -18.04 -17.71 -26.44
N GLY A 494 -17.88 -18.05 -25.15
CA GLY A 494 -18.75 -18.96 -24.40
C GLY A 494 -19.94 -18.27 -23.71
N GLY A 495 -20.07 -16.94 -23.85
CA GLY A 495 -21.11 -16.14 -23.19
C GLY A 495 -20.79 -15.76 -21.74
N GLY A 496 -19.57 -15.99 -21.27
CA GLY A 496 -19.08 -15.53 -19.97
C GLY A 496 -18.96 -14.00 -19.95
N PHE A 497 -19.58 -13.36 -18.95
CA PHE A 497 -19.56 -11.92 -18.76
C PHE A 497 -18.64 -11.52 -17.61
N SER A 498 -17.69 -10.62 -17.88
CA SER A 498 -16.73 -10.13 -16.89
C SER A 498 -16.53 -8.62 -17.00
N VAL A 499 -16.07 -8.00 -15.91
CA VAL A 499 -15.61 -6.60 -15.88
C VAL A 499 -14.23 -6.56 -15.26
N GLY A 500 -13.26 -6.02 -15.98
CA GLY A 500 -11.84 -6.16 -15.65
C GLY A 500 -11.29 -7.56 -15.99
N PRO A 501 -9.99 -7.82 -15.71
CA PRO A 501 -9.01 -6.90 -15.11
C PRO A 501 -8.45 -5.87 -16.09
N ARG A 502 -8.76 -5.97 -17.40
CA ARG A 502 -8.33 -4.98 -18.39
C ARG A 502 -8.98 -3.63 -18.10
N SER A 503 -8.22 -2.55 -18.27
CA SER A 503 -8.69 -1.18 -18.10
C SER A 503 -8.45 -0.38 -19.37
N ALA A 504 -9.33 0.58 -19.65
CA ALA A 504 -9.18 1.56 -20.73
C ALA A 504 -8.18 2.69 -20.39
N GLY A 505 -7.71 2.75 -19.14
CA GLY A 505 -6.79 3.80 -18.69
C GLY A 505 -7.39 5.20 -18.76
N ALA A 506 -6.53 6.21 -18.92
CA ALA A 506 -6.93 7.60 -19.15
C ALA A 506 -6.91 8.02 -20.63
N ASP A 507 -6.18 7.25 -21.46
CA ASP A 507 -6.01 7.45 -22.91
C ASP A 507 -5.92 6.06 -23.58
N PRO A 508 -6.88 5.67 -24.45
CA PRO A 508 -8.01 6.48 -24.94
C PRO A 508 -9.13 6.67 -23.91
N GLY A 509 -9.10 5.94 -22.80
CA GLY A 509 -10.05 6.06 -21.69
C GLY A 509 -11.45 5.50 -21.97
N PRO A 510 -12.38 5.67 -21.01
CA PRO A 510 -13.81 5.38 -21.20
C PRO A 510 -14.40 5.96 -22.48
N ALA A 511 -15.37 5.27 -23.08
CA ALA A 511 -15.99 5.73 -24.34
C ALA A 511 -16.65 7.12 -24.20
N CYS A 512 -17.24 7.39 -23.04
CA CYS A 512 -17.81 8.69 -22.69
C CYS A 512 -16.80 9.85 -22.64
N TYR A 513 -15.49 9.60 -22.56
CA TYR A 513 -14.51 10.69 -22.57
C TYR A 513 -14.33 11.31 -23.97
N GLY A 514 -14.83 10.65 -25.01
CA GLY A 514 -14.82 11.19 -26.37
C GLY A 514 -13.44 11.18 -27.06
N ARG A 515 -12.42 10.54 -26.47
CA ARG A 515 -11.01 10.54 -26.92
C ARG A 515 -10.62 9.36 -27.83
N GLY A 516 -11.61 8.66 -28.39
CA GLY A 516 -11.38 7.50 -29.27
C GLY A 516 -11.53 6.14 -28.58
N GLY A 517 -11.86 6.11 -27.28
CA GLY A 517 -12.22 4.89 -26.58
C GLY A 517 -13.52 4.30 -27.14
N ALA A 518 -13.55 2.99 -27.38
CA ALA A 518 -14.71 2.27 -27.95
C ALA A 518 -15.15 1.05 -27.14
N GLU A 519 -14.37 0.66 -26.13
CA GLU A 519 -14.69 -0.43 -25.23
C GLU A 519 -15.56 0.08 -24.06
N PRO A 520 -16.61 -0.66 -23.64
CA PRO A 520 -17.48 -0.23 -22.55
C PRO A 520 -16.80 -0.38 -21.19
N THR A 521 -16.87 0.66 -20.36
CA THR A 521 -16.24 0.71 -19.03
C THR A 521 -17.24 0.93 -17.90
N VAL A 522 -16.82 0.73 -16.64
CA VAL A 522 -17.66 0.99 -15.46
C VAL A 522 -18.13 2.46 -15.41
N THR A 523 -17.28 3.42 -15.79
CA THR A 523 -17.63 4.84 -15.88
C THR A 523 -18.70 5.08 -16.94
N ASP A 524 -18.64 4.39 -18.09
CA ASP A 524 -19.70 4.44 -19.10
C ASP A 524 -21.03 3.95 -18.51
N ALA A 525 -21.02 2.83 -17.79
CA ALA A 525 -22.21 2.32 -17.13
C ALA A 525 -22.76 3.30 -16.07
N SER A 526 -21.89 3.88 -15.23
CA SER A 526 -22.27 4.89 -14.23
C SER A 526 -22.93 6.11 -14.86
N LEU A 527 -22.46 6.56 -16.03
CA LEU A 527 -23.07 7.67 -16.76
C LEU A 527 -24.44 7.29 -17.34
N VAL A 528 -24.55 6.11 -17.96
CA VAL A 528 -25.80 5.61 -18.55
C VAL A 528 -26.89 5.40 -17.50
N LEU A 529 -26.52 4.91 -16.31
CA LEU A 529 -27.44 4.72 -15.18
C LEU A 529 -27.85 6.05 -14.52
N GLY A 530 -27.21 7.16 -14.88
CA GLY A 530 -27.51 8.49 -14.32
C GLY A 530 -26.77 8.81 -13.02
N TYR A 531 -25.83 7.98 -12.58
CA TYR A 531 -25.05 8.23 -11.36
C TYR A 531 -24.08 9.40 -11.53
N LEU A 532 -23.53 9.60 -12.73
CA LEU A 532 -22.60 10.69 -13.02
C LEU A 532 -23.28 11.87 -13.70
N ASN A 533 -22.74 13.07 -13.49
CA ASN A 533 -23.20 14.29 -14.16
C ASN A 533 -22.83 14.25 -15.66
N PRO A 534 -23.79 14.34 -16.60
CA PRO A 534 -23.49 14.35 -18.02
C PRO A 534 -22.71 15.61 -18.48
N ALA A 535 -22.76 16.70 -17.72
CA ALA A 535 -22.02 17.92 -18.05
C ALA A 535 -20.49 17.73 -17.94
N GLY A 536 -20.02 16.78 -17.14
CA GLY A 536 -18.60 16.44 -17.05
C GLY A 536 -18.13 15.98 -15.67
N LEU A 537 -16.92 15.40 -15.63
CA LEU A 537 -16.18 15.08 -14.40
C LEU A 537 -15.23 16.22 -14.02
N ALA A 538 -14.73 16.19 -12.77
CA ALA A 538 -13.73 17.13 -12.26
C ALA A 538 -14.17 18.60 -12.43
N GLY A 539 -15.42 18.90 -12.08
CA GLY A 539 -15.99 20.26 -12.24
C GLY A 539 -16.21 20.67 -13.70
N GLY A 540 -16.32 19.71 -14.63
CA GLY A 540 -16.52 19.96 -16.07
C GLY A 540 -15.23 19.96 -16.90
N LEU A 541 -14.07 19.70 -16.29
CA LEU A 541 -12.78 19.59 -17.00
C LEU A 541 -12.74 18.43 -18.00
N ILE A 542 -13.56 17.39 -17.78
CA ILE A 542 -13.73 16.28 -18.72
C ILE A 542 -15.21 16.23 -19.13
N PRO A 543 -15.59 16.75 -20.31
CA PRO A 543 -16.95 16.61 -20.81
C PRO A 543 -17.27 15.13 -21.06
N LEU A 544 -18.49 14.72 -20.76
CA LEU A 544 -18.93 13.34 -20.94
C LEU A 544 -19.97 13.22 -22.08
N ASP A 545 -19.75 12.23 -22.94
CA ASP A 545 -20.66 11.88 -24.04
C ASP A 545 -21.46 10.63 -23.67
N ARG A 546 -22.70 10.85 -23.24
CA ARG A 546 -23.62 9.77 -22.84
C ARG A 546 -23.94 8.83 -23.99
N GLU A 547 -24.14 9.34 -25.20
CA GLU A 547 -24.50 8.49 -26.33
C GLU A 547 -23.36 7.54 -26.72
N ARG A 548 -22.10 7.99 -26.63
CA ARG A 548 -20.94 7.10 -26.85
C ARG A 548 -20.90 5.97 -25.83
N ALA A 549 -21.17 6.25 -24.56
CA ALA A 549 -21.28 5.22 -23.53
C ALA A 549 -22.41 4.23 -23.85
N GLU A 550 -23.60 4.73 -24.19
CA GLU A 550 -24.75 3.89 -24.54
C GLU A 550 -24.45 2.98 -25.74
N ARG A 551 -23.85 3.52 -26.82
CA ARG A 551 -23.44 2.75 -28.00
C ARG A 551 -22.39 1.69 -27.66
N ALA A 552 -21.35 2.04 -26.92
CA ALA A 552 -20.30 1.09 -26.54
C ALA A 552 -20.86 -0.10 -25.72
N ILE A 553 -21.74 0.19 -24.73
CA ILE A 553 -22.39 -0.85 -23.92
C ILE A 553 -23.34 -1.69 -24.77
N HIS A 554 -24.15 -1.04 -25.63
CA HIS A 554 -25.08 -1.73 -26.50
C HIS A 554 -24.38 -2.73 -27.42
N ASP A 555 -23.41 -2.25 -28.20
CA ASP A 555 -22.80 -3.00 -29.29
C ASP A 555 -21.89 -4.14 -28.79
N ARG A 556 -21.21 -3.92 -27.66
CA ARG A 556 -20.18 -4.86 -27.15
C ARG A 556 -20.69 -5.81 -26.08
N VAL A 557 -21.71 -5.43 -25.31
CA VAL A 557 -22.22 -6.22 -24.19
C VAL A 557 -23.69 -6.60 -24.40
N ALA A 558 -24.56 -5.61 -24.60
CA ALA A 558 -26.01 -5.84 -24.60
C ALA A 558 -26.46 -6.78 -25.73
N VAL A 559 -26.00 -6.52 -26.96
CA VAL A 559 -26.31 -7.36 -28.15
C VAL A 559 -25.82 -8.80 -27.96
N ARG A 560 -24.60 -8.99 -27.44
CA ARG A 560 -24.01 -10.33 -27.24
C ARG A 560 -24.74 -11.15 -26.18
N LEU A 561 -25.25 -10.49 -25.14
CA LEU A 561 -25.99 -11.15 -24.05
C LEU A 561 -27.50 -11.21 -24.30
N GLY A 562 -28.01 -10.60 -25.37
CA GLY A 562 -29.45 -10.49 -25.62
C GLY A 562 -30.18 -9.65 -24.56
N LEU A 563 -29.53 -8.62 -24.03
CA LEU A 563 -30.06 -7.74 -22.98
C LEU A 563 -30.35 -6.34 -23.52
N ALA A 564 -31.22 -5.60 -22.83
CA ALA A 564 -31.33 -4.16 -23.03
C ALA A 564 -30.06 -3.44 -22.52
N THR A 565 -29.68 -2.32 -23.13
CA THR A 565 -28.48 -1.54 -22.78
C THR A 565 -28.43 -1.18 -21.29
N ILE A 566 -29.56 -0.74 -20.72
CA ILE A 566 -29.66 -0.42 -19.29
C ILE A 566 -29.46 -1.67 -18.42
N ALA A 567 -30.00 -2.82 -18.81
CA ALA A 567 -29.80 -4.07 -18.08
C ALA A 567 -28.34 -4.52 -18.11
N ALA A 568 -27.66 -4.35 -19.26
CA ALA A 568 -26.22 -4.58 -19.39
C ALA A 568 -25.41 -3.64 -18.48
N ALA A 569 -25.72 -2.34 -18.46
CA ALA A 569 -25.06 -1.37 -17.58
C ALA A 569 -25.23 -1.70 -16.09
N ARG A 570 -26.45 -2.11 -15.67
CA ARG A 570 -26.70 -2.62 -14.31
C ARG A 570 -25.87 -3.87 -14.02
N GLY A 571 -25.79 -4.79 -14.98
CA GLY A 571 -24.94 -5.99 -14.89
C GLY A 571 -23.47 -5.65 -14.67
N MET A 572 -22.94 -4.66 -15.40
CA MET A 572 -21.57 -4.19 -15.22
C MET A 572 -21.31 -3.71 -13.78
N HIS A 573 -22.24 -2.92 -13.21
CA HIS A 573 -22.18 -2.46 -11.81
C HIS A 573 -22.23 -3.62 -10.80
N ARG A 574 -23.08 -4.63 -11.01
CA ARG A 574 -23.14 -5.80 -10.12
C ARG A 574 -21.84 -6.59 -10.13
N VAL A 575 -21.27 -6.82 -11.32
CA VAL A 575 -20.02 -7.59 -11.44
C VAL A 575 -18.85 -6.86 -10.79
N ILE A 576 -18.68 -5.55 -11.06
CA ILE A 576 -17.58 -4.79 -10.45
C ILE A 576 -17.71 -4.70 -8.92
N ASN A 577 -18.93 -4.49 -8.40
CA ASN A 577 -19.15 -4.47 -6.95
C ASN A 577 -18.85 -5.82 -6.31
N GLY A 578 -19.22 -6.94 -6.94
CA GLY A 578 -18.85 -8.27 -6.44
C GLY A 578 -17.34 -8.53 -6.42
N VAL A 579 -16.60 -8.06 -7.43
CA VAL A 579 -15.12 -8.13 -7.46
C VAL A 579 -14.51 -7.33 -6.29
N LEU A 580 -15.00 -6.11 -6.07
CA LEU A 580 -14.52 -5.23 -4.99
C LEU A 580 -14.93 -5.73 -3.60
N ALA A 581 -16.14 -6.28 -3.44
CA ALA A 581 -16.60 -6.88 -2.19
C ALA A 581 -15.74 -8.11 -1.82
N ASN A 582 -15.36 -8.93 -2.80
CA ASN A 582 -14.43 -10.04 -2.57
C ASN A 582 -13.03 -9.55 -2.14
N ALA A 583 -12.56 -8.43 -2.68
CA ALA A 583 -11.31 -7.79 -2.24
C ALA A 583 -11.39 -7.31 -0.79
N LEU A 584 -12.47 -6.62 -0.42
CA LEU A 584 -12.71 -6.19 0.96
C LEU A 584 -12.84 -7.37 1.93
N SER A 585 -13.44 -8.48 1.47
CA SER A 585 -13.50 -9.74 2.23
C SER A 585 -12.13 -10.38 2.41
N LEU A 586 -11.21 -10.21 1.44
CA LEU A 586 -9.84 -10.73 1.52
C LEU A 586 -9.04 -10.05 2.63
N VAL A 587 -9.15 -8.73 2.77
CA VAL A 587 -8.41 -7.95 3.78
C VAL A 587 -9.05 -7.97 5.18
N SER A 588 -10.23 -8.57 5.32
CA SER A 588 -10.97 -8.70 6.58
C SER A 588 -11.10 -10.17 7.01
N ILE A 589 -11.99 -10.93 6.37
CA ILE A 589 -12.39 -12.29 6.78
C ILE A 589 -11.19 -13.24 6.83
N LYS A 590 -10.28 -13.16 5.85
CA LYS A 590 -9.07 -14.03 5.87
C LYS A 590 -8.10 -13.70 7.01
N ARG A 591 -8.27 -12.55 7.67
CA ARG A 591 -7.53 -12.14 8.87
C ARG A 591 -8.31 -12.38 10.16
N GLY A 592 -9.48 -13.03 10.07
CA GLY A 592 -10.35 -13.32 11.21
C GLY A 592 -11.23 -12.15 11.64
N GLU A 593 -11.37 -11.12 10.80
CA GLU A 593 -12.11 -9.89 11.11
C GLU A 593 -13.51 -9.92 10.45
N ASP A 594 -14.54 -9.52 11.19
CA ASP A 594 -15.92 -9.44 10.67
C ASP A 594 -16.23 -8.03 10.13
N PRO A 595 -16.44 -7.85 8.80
CA PRO A 595 -16.70 -6.54 8.19
C PRO A 595 -17.84 -5.74 8.83
N ARG A 596 -18.81 -6.41 9.46
CA ARG A 596 -19.98 -5.78 10.07
C ARG A 596 -19.62 -4.94 11.31
N GLU A 597 -18.46 -5.18 11.91
CA GLU A 597 -17.94 -4.43 13.06
C GLU A 597 -17.21 -3.14 12.64
N TYR A 598 -16.96 -2.97 11.34
CA TYR A 598 -16.20 -1.86 10.77
C TYR A 598 -17.10 -0.84 10.08
N ALA A 599 -16.60 0.37 9.86
CA ALA A 599 -17.17 1.29 8.87
C ALA A 599 -16.42 1.16 7.54
N LEU A 600 -17.05 1.52 6.42
CA LEU A 600 -16.38 1.63 5.13
C LEU A 600 -16.04 3.08 4.83
N VAL A 601 -14.75 3.43 4.70
CA VAL A 601 -14.31 4.74 4.21
C VAL A 601 -14.09 4.62 2.72
N THR A 602 -14.72 5.50 1.94
CA THR A 602 -14.58 5.52 0.48
C THR A 602 -13.71 6.68 0.03
N LEU A 603 -12.74 6.36 -0.81
CA LEU A 603 -11.75 7.27 -1.35
C LEU A 603 -11.76 7.22 -2.88
N GLY A 604 -11.07 8.17 -3.50
CA GLY A 604 -10.95 8.26 -4.94
C GLY A 604 -12.21 8.81 -5.61
N GLY A 605 -12.09 9.08 -6.91
CA GLY A 605 -13.18 9.67 -7.68
C GLY A 605 -14.39 8.74 -7.83
N ALA A 606 -14.18 7.43 -7.84
CA ALA A 606 -15.24 6.43 -8.02
C ALA A 606 -15.68 5.75 -6.71
N GLY A 607 -14.94 5.87 -5.61
CA GLY A 607 -15.27 5.21 -4.35
C GLY A 607 -16.69 5.49 -3.88
N PRO A 608 -17.10 6.77 -3.74
CA PRO A 608 -18.44 7.14 -3.29
C PRO A 608 -19.59 6.74 -4.23
N VAL A 609 -19.31 6.43 -5.50
CA VAL A 609 -20.30 5.91 -6.45
C VAL A 609 -20.69 4.47 -6.07
N HIS A 610 -19.71 3.68 -5.63
CA HIS A 610 -19.88 2.26 -5.31
C HIS A 610 -20.10 2.01 -3.81
N GLY A 611 -19.67 2.93 -2.94
CA GLY A 611 -19.64 2.79 -1.48
C GLY A 611 -20.91 2.27 -0.84
N GLY A 612 -22.06 2.88 -1.17
CA GLY A 612 -23.35 2.47 -0.62
C GLY A 612 -23.72 1.03 -0.98
N ARG A 613 -23.43 0.59 -2.21
CA ARG A 613 -23.73 -0.78 -2.67
C ARG A 613 -22.76 -1.79 -2.06
N LEU A 614 -21.48 -1.47 -2.00
CA LEU A 614 -20.45 -2.31 -1.36
C LEU A 614 -20.76 -2.54 0.12
N ALA A 615 -21.16 -1.49 0.83
CA ALA A 615 -21.50 -1.60 2.24
C ALA A 615 -22.75 -2.49 2.45
N ALA A 616 -23.76 -2.36 1.59
CA ALA A 616 -24.93 -3.24 1.63
C ALA A 616 -24.57 -4.71 1.34
N GLU A 617 -23.71 -4.97 0.35
CA GLU A 617 -23.26 -6.32 -0.03
C GLU A 617 -22.45 -7.00 1.08
N LEU A 618 -21.61 -6.24 1.79
CA LEU A 618 -20.78 -6.74 2.90
C LEU A 618 -21.50 -6.72 4.26
N GLY A 619 -22.70 -6.13 4.35
CA GLY A 619 -23.41 -5.93 5.61
C GLY A 619 -22.76 -4.89 6.53
N VAL A 620 -21.95 -3.99 5.98
CA VAL A 620 -21.31 -2.90 6.71
C VAL A 620 -22.38 -1.85 7.08
N PRO A 621 -22.51 -1.46 8.36
CA PRO A 621 -23.61 -0.59 8.80
C PRO A 621 -23.43 0.87 8.39
N ARG A 622 -22.19 1.32 8.20
CA ARG A 622 -21.85 2.75 8.04
C ARG A 622 -20.83 2.96 6.93
N VAL A 623 -21.06 3.97 6.09
CA VAL A 623 -20.07 4.43 5.10
C VAL A 623 -19.68 5.87 5.40
N ILE A 624 -18.38 6.15 5.41
CA ILE A 624 -17.84 7.48 5.53
C ILE A 624 -17.40 7.93 4.13
N VAL A 625 -17.97 9.04 3.67
CA VAL A 625 -17.48 9.78 2.51
C VAL A 625 -16.85 11.07 3.03
N PRO A 626 -15.52 11.17 3.05
CA PRO A 626 -14.81 12.39 3.45
C PRO A 626 -15.25 13.61 2.63
N LEU A 627 -14.97 14.82 3.10
CA LEU A 627 -15.30 16.05 2.37
C LEU A 627 -14.67 16.09 0.96
N ALA A 628 -13.44 15.59 0.79
CA ALA A 628 -12.72 15.60 -0.48
C ALA A 628 -12.09 14.22 -0.77
N PRO A 629 -12.88 13.18 -1.07
CA PRO A 629 -12.41 11.81 -1.20
C PRO A 629 -11.46 11.62 -2.39
N GLY A 630 -11.60 12.43 -3.45
CA GLY A 630 -10.78 12.34 -4.66
C GLY A 630 -9.36 12.92 -4.51
N VAL A 631 -9.04 13.55 -3.36
CA VAL A 631 -7.69 14.02 -3.01
C VAL A 631 -7.27 13.54 -1.61
N LEU A 632 -7.95 12.53 -1.06
CA LEU A 632 -7.74 12.10 0.32
C LEU A 632 -6.33 11.54 0.56
N SER A 633 -5.70 10.95 -0.45
CA SER A 633 -4.30 10.51 -0.38
C SER A 633 -3.35 11.69 -0.08
N ALA A 634 -3.55 12.84 -0.73
CA ALA A 634 -2.78 14.05 -0.43
C ALA A 634 -3.04 14.56 1.00
N GLN A 635 -4.27 14.45 1.51
CA GLN A 635 -4.57 14.75 2.92
C GLN A 635 -3.91 13.76 3.89
N GLY A 636 -3.83 12.48 3.50
CA GLY A 636 -3.11 11.43 4.21
C GLY A 636 -1.64 11.76 4.46
N LEU A 637 -1.00 12.47 3.53
CA LEU A 637 0.39 12.94 3.69
C LEU A 637 0.55 13.91 4.86
N LEU A 638 -0.46 14.76 5.13
CA LEU A 638 -0.42 15.73 6.22
C LEU A 638 -0.49 15.08 7.60
N VAL A 639 -1.17 13.93 7.69
CA VAL A 639 -1.33 13.13 8.91
C VAL A 639 -0.29 12.01 9.05
N ALA A 640 0.72 11.97 8.18
CA ALA A 640 1.85 11.07 8.33
C ALA A 640 2.87 11.61 9.36
N LYS A 641 3.41 10.72 10.19
CA LYS A 641 4.42 11.06 11.21
C LYS A 641 5.82 10.97 10.62
N ILE A 642 6.72 11.85 11.06
CA ILE A 642 8.16 11.61 10.87
C ILE A 642 8.51 10.40 11.70
N GLU A 643 9.05 9.36 11.07
CA GLU A 643 9.48 8.17 11.78
C GLU A 643 10.76 7.58 11.20
N HIS A 644 11.61 7.08 12.08
CA HIS A 644 12.82 6.34 11.73
C HIS A 644 12.82 5.02 12.46
N GLN A 645 13.25 3.96 11.76
CA GLN A 645 13.35 2.62 12.31
C GLN A 645 14.70 1.99 12.00
N ARG A 646 15.18 1.16 12.92
CA ARG A 646 16.40 0.38 12.79
C ARG A 646 16.17 -1.04 13.27
N TRP A 647 16.88 -1.98 12.64
CA TRP A 647 16.72 -3.41 12.81
C TRP A 647 18.09 -4.04 13.05
N SER A 648 18.13 -5.08 13.88
CA SER A 648 19.30 -5.94 13.99
C SER A 648 18.89 -7.39 14.18
N THR A 649 19.64 -8.30 13.56
CA THR A 649 19.46 -9.74 13.74
C THR A 649 20.11 -10.18 15.05
N VAL A 650 19.40 -10.99 15.84
CA VAL A 650 19.91 -11.58 17.09
C VAL A 650 20.10 -13.09 16.91
N ARG A 651 19.05 -13.79 16.47
CA ARG A 651 18.98 -15.25 16.27
C ARG A 651 19.54 -16.05 17.45
N ARG A 652 18.86 -15.94 18.60
CA ARG A 652 19.19 -16.63 19.85
C ARG A 652 17.92 -17.10 20.57
N ALA A 653 18.00 -18.28 21.19
CA ALA A 653 16.95 -18.77 22.07
C ALA A 653 16.84 -17.86 23.31
N LEU A 654 15.62 -17.70 23.85
CA LEU A 654 15.37 -16.77 24.96
C LEU A 654 16.21 -17.08 26.21
N ASP A 655 16.49 -18.35 26.47
CA ASP A 655 17.32 -18.83 27.58
C ASP A 655 18.82 -18.58 27.38
N GLN A 656 19.24 -18.19 26.17
CA GLN A 656 20.62 -17.87 25.79
C GLN A 656 20.83 -16.36 25.57
N ILE A 657 19.83 -15.53 25.84
CA ILE A 657 19.94 -14.08 25.71
C ILE A 657 20.74 -13.54 26.89
N ASP A 658 21.82 -12.83 26.58
CA ASP A 658 22.47 -11.92 27.51
C ASP A 658 21.69 -10.59 27.54
N GLY A 659 21.11 -10.27 28.70
CA GLY A 659 20.27 -9.09 28.89
C GLY A 659 21.02 -7.77 28.68
N ASP A 660 22.26 -7.68 29.16
CA ASP A 660 23.08 -6.46 29.04
C ASP A 660 23.49 -6.22 27.58
N ALA A 661 23.83 -7.31 26.87
CA ALA A 661 24.14 -7.24 25.45
C ALA A 661 22.90 -6.82 24.62
N LEU A 662 21.71 -7.33 24.96
CA LEU A 662 20.47 -6.97 24.27
C LEU A 662 20.08 -5.51 24.54
N GLU A 663 20.20 -5.03 25.79
CA GLU A 663 19.92 -3.63 26.12
C GLU A 663 20.91 -2.69 25.41
N THR A 664 22.20 -3.05 25.36
CA THR A 664 23.22 -2.30 24.62
C THR A 664 22.86 -2.20 23.12
N LEU A 665 22.43 -3.30 22.51
CA LEU A 665 21.99 -3.32 21.13
C LEU A 665 20.77 -2.43 20.89
N LEU A 666 19.75 -2.53 21.76
CA LEU A 666 18.55 -1.69 21.67
C LEU A 666 18.89 -0.20 21.83
N GLY A 667 19.81 0.15 22.74
CA GLY A 667 20.31 1.50 22.93
C GLY A 667 21.05 2.05 21.70
N ALA A 668 21.87 1.23 21.04
CA ALA A 668 22.54 1.61 19.80
C ALA A 668 21.54 1.89 18.65
N LEU A 669 20.57 1.00 18.46
CA LEU A 669 19.51 1.18 17.45
C LEU A 669 18.65 2.43 17.73
N ASP A 670 18.36 2.71 19.00
CA ASP A 670 17.64 3.90 19.42
C ASP A 670 18.45 5.19 19.17
N GLY A 671 19.76 5.15 19.41
CA GLY A 671 20.69 6.23 19.09
C GLY A 671 20.77 6.53 17.60
N GLU A 672 20.82 5.50 16.75
CA GLU A 672 20.76 5.67 15.29
C GLU A 672 19.44 6.30 14.83
N CYS A 673 18.31 5.87 15.41
CA CYS A 673 17.02 6.51 15.14
C CYS A 673 17.03 7.98 15.59
N ALA A 674 17.62 8.29 16.75
CA ALA A 674 17.74 9.65 17.26
C ALA A 674 18.50 10.57 16.30
N LEU A 675 19.65 10.10 15.79
CA LEU A 675 20.46 10.83 14.82
C LEU A 675 19.69 11.09 13.53
N ALA A 676 18.91 10.13 13.07
CA ALA A 676 18.09 10.28 11.87
C ALA A 676 16.93 11.28 12.08
N MET A 677 16.25 11.25 13.24
CA MET A 677 15.24 12.26 13.60
C MET A 677 15.82 13.67 13.66
N ALA A 678 17.06 13.83 14.16
CA ALA A 678 17.74 15.12 14.22
C ALA A 678 18.07 15.69 12.83
N ARG A 679 18.40 14.84 11.85
CA ARG A 679 18.61 15.25 10.44
C ARG A 679 17.32 15.75 9.78
N ASP A 680 16.17 15.29 10.26
CA ASP A 680 14.84 15.74 9.81
C ASP A 680 14.35 16.99 10.57
N ASP A 681 15.23 17.68 11.32
CA ASP A 681 14.94 18.89 12.09
C ASP A 681 13.86 18.72 13.17
N VAL A 682 13.72 17.50 13.71
CA VAL A 682 12.70 17.20 14.74
C VAL A 682 13.14 17.62 16.16
N GLY A 683 14.40 18.03 16.35
CA GLY A 683 14.93 18.50 17.64
C GLY A 683 14.65 17.55 18.82
N ASP A 684 14.50 18.11 20.02
CA ASP A 684 14.14 17.40 21.27
C ASP A 684 12.62 17.23 21.47
N ALA A 685 11.82 17.24 20.39
CA ALA A 685 10.37 17.05 20.50
C ALA A 685 10.02 15.77 21.29
N VAL A 686 8.83 15.71 21.90
CA VAL A 686 8.39 14.51 22.63
C VAL A 686 8.27 13.33 21.65
N LEU A 687 9.34 12.55 21.54
CA LEU A 687 9.42 11.42 20.62
C LEU A 687 8.73 10.20 21.23
N HIS A 688 7.83 9.60 20.47
CA HIS A 688 7.32 8.28 20.80
C HIS A 688 8.38 7.23 20.41
N ARG A 689 8.63 6.28 21.31
CA ARG A 689 9.57 5.18 21.11
C ARG A 689 8.82 3.85 21.17
N ALA A 690 8.95 3.04 20.13
CA ALA A 690 8.43 1.68 20.10
C ALA A 690 9.57 0.68 19.97
N ARG A 691 9.50 -0.43 20.73
CA ARG A 691 10.49 -1.52 20.67
C ARG A 691 9.81 -2.85 20.35
N SER A 692 10.30 -3.43 19.27
CA SER A 692 9.97 -4.65 18.55
C SER A 692 10.83 -5.90 18.76
N ALA A 693 10.30 -7.12 18.76
CA ALA A 693 11.06 -8.31 18.37
C ALA A 693 10.30 -9.19 17.36
N GLU A 694 11.03 -9.74 16.38
CA GLU A 694 10.59 -10.86 15.55
C GLU A 694 10.92 -12.16 16.29
N ILE A 695 9.88 -12.91 16.66
CA ILE A 695 9.98 -14.08 17.54
C ILE A 695 9.32 -15.30 16.88
N ARG A 696 9.88 -16.48 17.10
CA ARG A 696 9.30 -17.75 16.66
C ARG A 696 9.61 -18.88 17.63
N TYR A 697 8.91 -20.01 17.46
CA TYR A 697 9.36 -21.25 18.08
C TYR A 697 10.66 -21.74 17.44
N VAL A 698 11.56 -22.32 18.23
CA VAL A 698 12.78 -22.93 17.73
C VAL A 698 12.43 -24.01 16.71
N GLY A 699 13.02 -23.93 15.51
CA GLY A 699 12.74 -24.83 14.39
C GLY A 699 11.57 -24.39 13.50
N GLN A 700 10.78 -23.38 13.89
CA GLN A 700 9.77 -22.78 13.03
C GLN A 700 10.41 -21.94 11.92
N SER A 701 9.73 -21.84 10.78
CA SER A 701 10.22 -21.10 9.61
C SER A 701 9.72 -19.66 9.51
N HIS A 702 8.77 -19.21 10.34
CA HIS A 702 8.18 -17.87 10.23
C HIS A 702 8.09 -17.22 11.60
N GLU A 703 8.28 -15.91 11.61
CA GLU A 703 8.34 -15.06 12.78
C GLU A 703 7.05 -14.26 12.97
N LEU A 704 6.73 -13.92 14.22
CA LEU A 704 5.69 -12.96 14.59
C LEU A 704 6.35 -11.74 15.24
N THR A 705 5.85 -10.56 14.91
CA THR A 705 6.26 -9.32 15.58
C THR A 705 5.59 -9.19 16.93
N VAL A 706 6.37 -9.05 18.00
CA VAL A 706 5.91 -8.97 19.38
C VAL A 706 6.41 -7.67 20.02
N PRO A 707 5.53 -6.85 20.63
CA PRO A 707 5.91 -5.70 21.45
C PRO A 707 6.80 -6.08 22.62
N LEU A 708 7.97 -5.46 22.71
CA LEU A 708 8.88 -5.67 23.83
C LEU A 708 8.26 -5.16 25.15
N PRO A 709 8.45 -5.87 26.28
CA PRO A 709 8.08 -5.35 27.59
C PRO A 709 8.85 -4.05 27.94
N GLU A 710 8.25 -3.23 28.80
CA GLU A 710 8.94 -2.09 29.39
C GLU A 710 9.86 -2.54 30.53
N GLY A 711 10.80 -1.69 30.93
CA GLY A 711 11.80 -2.01 31.96
C GLY A 711 13.12 -2.56 31.40
N SER A 712 14.00 -2.97 32.32
CA SER A 712 15.30 -3.59 32.04
C SER A 712 15.15 -5.02 31.54
N VAL A 713 16.01 -5.43 30.61
CA VAL A 713 16.06 -6.82 30.10
C VAL A 713 16.62 -7.77 31.16
N ASP A 714 15.75 -8.26 32.04
CA ASP A 714 16.06 -9.29 33.04
C ASP A 714 15.29 -10.61 32.78
N SER A 715 15.44 -11.59 33.66
CA SER A 715 14.75 -12.88 33.51
C SER A 715 13.22 -12.75 33.52
N ALA A 716 12.65 -11.80 34.28
CA ALA A 716 11.21 -11.58 34.33
C ALA A 716 10.71 -10.95 33.02
N TRP A 717 11.50 -10.04 32.44
CA TRP A 717 11.26 -9.45 31.13
C TRP A 717 11.23 -10.51 30.03
N LEU A 718 12.17 -11.47 30.03
CA LEU A 718 12.20 -12.54 29.03
C LEU A 718 10.99 -13.48 29.15
N VAL A 719 10.55 -13.79 30.36
CA VAL A 719 9.33 -14.58 30.60
C VAL A 719 8.08 -13.85 30.10
N GLU A 720 7.99 -12.54 30.35
CA GLU A 720 6.88 -11.72 29.86
C GLU A 720 6.89 -11.63 28.32
N LEU A 721 8.07 -11.51 27.69
CA LEU A 721 8.19 -11.53 26.23
C LEU A 721 7.69 -12.86 25.64
N ALA A 722 8.07 -14.00 26.22
CA ALA A 722 7.58 -15.32 25.81
C ALA A 722 6.05 -15.42 25.94
N ARG A 723 5.49 -14.95 27.07
CA ARG A 723 4.04 -14.91 27.31
C ARG A 723 3.32 -14.09 26.24
N ARG A 724 3.84 -12.90 25.89
CA ARG A 724 3.30 -12.06 24.82
C ARG A 724 3.37 -12.77 23.47
N PHE A 725 4.48 -13.45 23.15
CA PHE A 725 4.59 -14.24 21.93
C PHE A 725 3.52 -15.34 21.84
N HIS A 726 3.31 -16.12 22.91
CA HIS A 726 2.28 -17.17 22.90
C HIS A 726 0.87 -16.61 22.70
N ALA A 727 0.57 -15.44 23.28
CA ALA A 727 -0.70 -14.76 23.07
C ALA A 727 -0.86 -14.33 21.60
N THR A 728 0.16 -13.67 21.03
CA THR A 728 0.17 -13.27 19.61
C THR A 728 0.02 -14.47 18.67
N HIS A 729 0.71 -15.58 18.95
CA HIS A 729 0.63 -16.80 18.15
C HIS A 729 -0.78 -17.41 18.19
N ARG A 730 -1.43 -17.42 19.36
CA ARG A 730 -2.82 -17.87 19.51
C ARG A 730 -3.80 -17.02 18.72
N THR A 731 -3.64 -15.69 18.75
CA THR A 731 -4.46 -14.77 17.96
C THR A 731 -4.26 -15.00 16.46
N ALA A 732 -3.02 -15.17 16.00
CA ALA A 732 -2.70 -15.31 14.59
C ALA A 732 -3.11 -16.68 14.00
N TYR A 733 -2.96 -17.77 14.76
CA TYR A 733 -3.10 -19.15 14.24
C TYR A 733 -4.14 -20.00 14.96
N GLY A 734 -4.84 -19.46 15.97
CA GLY A 734 -5.83 -20.20 16.79
C GLY A 734 -5.22 -21.16 17.81
N GLN A 735 -3.89 -21.29 17.87
CA GLN A 735 -3.18 -22.19 18.79
C GLN A 735 -1.85 -21.60 19.25
N SER A 736 -1.26 -22.13 20.31
CA SER A 736 0.07 -21.77 20.84
C SER A 736 0.64 -22.97 21.60
N ASP A 737 1.96 -23.12 21.63
CA ASP A 737 2.68 -24.07 22.50
C ASP A 737 3.38 -23.30 23.65
N PRO A 738 2.80 -23.24 24.87
CA PRO A 738 3.41 -22.52 25.99
C PRO A 738 4.68 -23.19 26.57
N GLY A 739 4.94 -24.46 26.25
CA GLY A 739 6.13 -25.19 26.69
C GLY A 739 7.26 -25.20 25.65
N GLY A 740 6.97 -24.79 24.42
CA GLY A 740 7.92 -24.77 23.32
C GLY A 740 9.01 -23.73 23.51
N ALA A 741 10.25 -24.11 23.16
CA ALA A 741 11.38 -23.18 23.16
C ALA A 741 11.17 -22.05 22.14
N VAL A 742 11.49 -20.83 22.53
CA VAL A 742 11.27 -19.61 21.75
C VAL A 742 12.63 -18.98 21.43
N GLU A 743 12.78 -18.39 20.24
CA GLU A 743 13.96 -17.62 19.86
C GLU A 743 13.62 -16.21 19.34
N ILE A 744 14.46 -15.24 19.67
CA ILE A 744 14.46 -13.90 19.08
C ILE A 744 15.27 -13.98 17.79
N VAL A 745 14.63 -13.68 16.67
CA VAL A 745 15.27 -13.66 15.35
C VAL A 745 15.86 -12.29 15.07
N ALA A 746 15.09 -11.22 15.30
CA ALA A 746 15.53 -9.84 15.12
C ALA A 746 14.85 -8.93 16.15
N VAL A 747 15.47 -7.77 16.42
CA VAL A 747 14.88 -6.68 17.19
C VAL A 747 14.78 -5.42 16.36
N HIS A 748 13.81 -4.58 16.70
CA HIS A 748 13.66 -3.28 16.05
C HIS A 748 13.30 -2.18 17.02
N VAL A 749 13.85 -1.00 16.75
CA VAL A 749 13.52 0.24 17.44
C VAL A 749 12.95 1.20 16.42
N GLN A 750 11.88 1.88 16.82
CA GLN A 750 11.29 2.96 16.05
C GLN A 750 11.17 4.21 16.93
N ARG A 751 11.55 5.36 16.37
CA ARG A 751 11.21 6.68 16.89
C ARG A 751 10.24 7.37 15.94
N SER A 752 9.27 8.09 16.49
CA SER A 752 8.37 8.92 15.69
C SER A 752 8.06 10.26 16.37
N ALA A 753 7.98 11.31 15.56
CA ALA A 753 7.50 12.61 15.98
C ALA A 753 5.98 12.56 16.28
N PRO A 754 5.49 13.40 17.20
CA PRO A 754 4.06 13.61 17.33
C PRO A 754 3.51 14.20 16.02
N LEU A 755 2.24 13.94 15.74
CA LEU A 755 1.60 14.60 14.61
C LEU A 755 1.52 16.10 14.88
N PRO A 756 1.68 16.95 13.86
CA PRO A 756 1.27 18.34 14.00
C PRO A 756 -0.20 18.36 14.42
N ALA A 757 -0.54 19.21 15.38
CA ALA A 757 -1.92 19.44 15.77
C ALA A 757 -2.65 20.09 14.59
N LEU A 758 -3.23 19.26 13.72
CA LEU A 758 -4.15 19.72 12.70
C LEU A 758 -5.44 20.08 13.43
N ALA A 759 -5.71 21.37 13.57
CA ALA A 759 -7.03 21.82 14.00
C ALA A 759 -8.09 21.17 13.09
N GLU A 760 -9.19 20.75 13.67
CA GLU A 760 -10.30 20.24 12.88
C GLU A 760 -10.86 21.42 12.07
N GLY A 761 -10.63 21.42 10.77
CA GLY A 761 -11.21 22.45 9.90
C GLY A 761 -12.74 22.44 10.04
N GLU A 762 -13.32 23.61 10.31
CA GLU A 762 -14.77 23.79 10.34
C GLU A 762 -15.30 23.85 8.90
N PHE A 763 -16.21 22.93 8.56
CA PHE A 763 -16.91 23.01 7.29
C PHE A 763 -17.93 24.15 7.37
N THR A 764 -17.76 25.17 6.53
CA THR A 764 -18.74 26.25 6.38
C THR A 764 -19.56 26.00 5.13
N PRO A 765 -20.82 25.52 5.24
CA PRO A 765 -21.65 25.29 4.07
C PRO A 765 -22.03 26.61 3.39
N GLU A 766 -22.20 26.55 2.07
CA GLU A 766 -22.84 27.61 1.29
C GLU A 766 -24.32 27.73 1.69
N ALA A 767 -24.95 28.84 1.27
CA ALA A 767 -26.38 29.03 1.43
C ALA A 767 -27.16 27.83 0.84
N PRO A 768 -28.17 27.29 1.56
CA PRO A 768 -28.98 26.18 1.08
C PRO A 768 -29.55 26.46 -0.31
N ARG A 769 -29.53 25.45 -1.18
CA ARG A 769 -30.20 25.49 -2.49
C ARG A 769 -31.08 24.26 -2.65
N PRO A 770 -32.23 24.38 -3.32
CA PRO A 770 -33.03 23.21 -3.64
C PRO A 770 -32.22 22.26 -4.53
N PRO A 771 -32.38 20.93 -4.36
CA PRO A 771 -31.72 19.97 -5.23
C PRO A 771 -32.24 20.12 -6.66
N ALA A 772 -31.36 19.88 -7.63
CA ALA A 772 -31.80 19.61 -8.99
C ALA A 772 -32.43 18.21 -9.06
N GLU A 773 -32.96 17.84 -10.21
CA GLU A 773 -33.54 16.50 -10.42
C GLU A 773 -32.85 15.82 -11.61
N ARG A 774 -32.62 14.52 -11.49
CA ARG A 774 -32.09 13.67 -12.56
C ARG A 774 -32.82 12.33 -12.59
N SER A 775 -33.07 11.82 -13.79
CA SER A 775 -33.57 10.45 -13.96
C SER A 775 -32.42 9.46 -13.74
N VAL A 776 -32.57 8.58 -12.75
CA VAL A 776 -31.52 7.63 -12.33
C VAL A 776 -32.09 6.22 -12.19
N TRP A 777 -31.31 5.23 -12.58
CA TRP A 777 -31.67 3.81 -12.51
C TRP A 777 -31.17 3.17 -11.22
N PHE A 778 -32.09 2.59 -10.45
CA PHE A 778 -31.76 1.78 -9.27
C PHE A 778 -32.32 0.37 -9.42
N ASP A 779 -31.63 -0.61 -8.84
CA ASP A 779 -32.02 -2.01 -8.95
C ASP A 779 -33.40 -2.27 -8.32
N GLU A 780 -33.73 -1.52 -7.28
CA GLU A 780 -34.89 -1.62 -6.42
C GLU A 780 -36.20 -1.19 -7.09
N TYR A 781 -36.15 -0.27 -8.06
CA TYR A 781 -37.35 0.25 -8.73
C TYR A 781 -37.63 -0.41 -10.08
N GLY A 782 -36.62 -1.03 -10.71
CA GLY A 782 -36.75 -1.66 -12.03
C GLY A 782 -36.84 -0.68 -13.20
N ASP A 783 -37.13 0.60 -12.97
CA ASP A 783 -37.18 1.70 -13.94
C ASP A 783 -36.34 2.91 -13.48
N ALA A 784 -36.15 3.89 -14.36
CA ALA A 784 -35.56 5.17 -14.01
C ALA A 784 -36.52 5.99 -13.15
N VAL A 785 -36.01 6.57 -12.06
CA VAL A 785 -36.80 7.39 -11.14
C VAL A 785 -36.25 8.81 -11.05
N PRO A 786 -37.13 9.84 -10.93
CA PRO A 786 -36.70 11.18 -10.60
C PRO A 786 -35.97 11.19 -9.25
N THR A 787 -34.71 11.63 -9.27
CA THR A 787 -33.81 11.55 -8.12
C THR A 787 -33.24 12.92 -7.80
N PRO A 788 -33.34 13.40 -6.54
CA PRO A 788 -32.77 14.68 -6.14
C PRO A 788 -31.25 14.66 -6.22
N VAL A 789 -30.68 15.71 -6.81
CA VAL A 789 -29.25 15.94 -6.98
C VAL A 789 -28.85 17.15 -6.14
N TRP A 790 -28.15 16.88 -5.04
CA TRP A 790 -27.65 17.88 -4.12
C TRP A 790 -26.24 18.30 -4.50
N ARG A 791 -25.90 19.58 -4.30
CA ARG A 791 -24.50 20.02 -4.30
C ARG A 791 -23.94 19.86 -2.90
N ARG A 792 -22.78 19.21 -2.78
CA ARG A 792 -22.12 18.97 -1.48
C ARG A 792 -22.01 20.25 -0.65
N ALA A 793 -21.55 21.33 -1.27
CA ALA A 793 -21.29 22.61 -0.59
C ALA A 793 -22.55 23.25 0.02
N THR A 794 -23.74 22.94 -0.49
CA THR A 794 -25.01 23.53 0.00
C THR A 794 -25.68 22.71 1.10
N LEU A 795 -25.18 21.50 1.37
CA LEU A 795 -25.72 20.65 2.44
C LEU A 795 -25.28 21.19 3.79
N GLN A 796 -26.25 21.40 4.69
CA GLN A 796 -26.00 21.98 6.01
C GLN A 796 -25.49 20.91 6.99
N ILE A 797 -24.74 21.32 8.01
CA ILE A 797 -24.31 20.42 9.09
C ILE A 797 -25.54 19.77 9.74
N ASP A 798 -25.43 18.48 10.06
CA ASP A 798 -26.50 17.62 10.59
C ASP A 798 -27.71 17.41 9.66
N GLN A 799 -27.71 18.00 8.47
CA GLN A 799 -28.72 17.69 7.46
C GLN A 799 -28.65 16.20 7.11
N THR A 800 -29.83 15.56 7.06
CA THR A 800 -29.97 14.18 6.61
C THR A 800 -30.59 14.14 5.23
N VAL A 801 -29.95 13.44 4.29
CA VAL A 801 -30.45 13.17 2.94
C VAL A 801 -30.86 11.71 2.86
N VAL A 802 -32.13 11.44 2.57
CA VAL A 802 -32.67 10.09 2.43
C VAL A 802 -32.60 9.66 0.96
N GLY A 803 -32.16 8.43 0.71
CA GLY A 803 -32.08 7.85 -0.63
C GLY A 803 -33.45 7.46 -1.21
N PRO A 804 -33.60 7.38 -2.55
CA PRO A 804 -32.56 7.60 -3.55
C PRO A 804 -32.17 9.07 -3.67
N ALA A 805 -30.87 9.36 -3.66
CA ALA A 805 -30.35 10.71 -3.86
C ALA A 805 -28.92 10.67 -4.42
N ILE A 806 -28.54 11.74 -5.12
CA ILE A 806 -27.19 11.96 -5.61
C ILE A 806 -26.61 13.19 -4.91
N VAL A 807 -25.36 13.12 -4.45
CA VAL A 807 -24.62 14.27 -3.95
C VAL A 807 -23.40 14.50 -4.84
N GLU A 808 -23.38 15.63 -5.52
CA GLU A 808 -22.31 16.01 -6.46
C GLU A 808 -21.31 16.97 -5.82
N GLN A 809 -20.05 16.73 -6.13
CA GLN A 809 -18.94 17.64 -5.86
C GLN A 809 -17.93 17.58 -7.00
N VAL A 810 -16.93 18.46 -6.95
CA VAL A 810 -15.96 18.62 -8.04
C VAL A 810 -15.20 17.31 -8.29
N ASP A 811 -14.78 16.62 -7.24
CA ASP A 811 -13.86 15.49 -7.29
C ASP A 811 -14.54 14.10 -7.34
N THR A 812 -15.84 14.00 -7.05
CA THR A 812 -16.59 12.73 -7.04
C THR A 812 -18.11 12.92 -7.10
N THR A 813 -18.85 11.80 -7.15
CA THR A 813 -20.29 11.75 -6.95
C THR A 813 -20.63 10.66 -5.94
N THR A 814 -21.40 11.01 -4.91
CA THR A 814 -21.90 10.04 -3.93
C THR A 814 -23.30 9.60 -4.31
N VAL A 815 -23.51 8.29 -4.41
CA VAL A 815 -24.83 7.69 -4.63
C VAL A 815 -25.39 7.20 -3.31
N ILE A 816 -26.50 7.79 -2.85
CA ILE A 816 -27.25 7.32 -1.68
C ILE A 816 -28.38 6.44 -2.22
N TYR A 817 -28.22 5.12 -2.10
CA TYR A 817 -29.14 4.16 -2.68
C TYR A 817 -30.48 4.12 -1.93
N PRO A 818 -31.56 3.58 -2.54
CA PRO A 818 -32.83 3.36 -1.84
C PRO A 818 -32.63 2.58 -0.54
N GLY A 819 -33.32 3.03 0.53
CA GLY A 819 -33.17 2.43 1.86
C GLY A 819 -31.94 2.90 2.65
N GLN A 820 -31.17 3.85 2.11
CA GLN A 820 -30.03 4.46 2.79
C GLN A 820 -30.34 5.90 3.18
N SER A 821 -29.56 6.45 4.11
CA SER A 821 -29.54 7.87 4.42
C SER A 821 -28.11 8.36 4.62
N ALA A 822 -27.86 9.65 4.44
CA ALA A 822 -26.58 10.28 4.68
C ALA A 822 -26.74 11.49 5.59
N ARG A 823 -26.02 11.53 6.71
CA ARG A 823 -25.94 12.69 7.59
C ARG A 823 -24.65 13.47 7.32
N VAL A 824 -24.74 14.79 7.28
CA VAL A 824 -23.57 15.68 7.19
C VAL A 824 -22.94 15.86 8.57
N LEU A 825 -21.66 15.53 8.70
CA LEU A 825 -20.87 15.70 9.92
C LEU A 825 -20.30 17.13 10.04
N PRO A 826 -19.82 17.56 11.23
CA PRO A 826 -19.28 18.91 11.45
C PRO A 826 -18.06 19.26 10.56
N ASP A 827 -17.29 18.26 10.15
CA ASP A 827 -16.15 18.42 9.24
C ASP A 827 -16.57 18.41 7.75
N GLY A 828 -17.86 18.36 7.47
CA GLY A 828 -18.38 18.26 6.11
C GLY A 828 -18.14 16.89 5.48
N SER A 829 -17.91 15.82 6.25
CA SER A 829 -17.98 14.44 5.77
C SER A 829 -19.44 13.95 5.73
N LEU A 830 -19.77 12.96 4.88
CA LEU A 830 -21.05 12.26 4.93
C LEU A 830 -20.88 10.95 5.71
N LEU A 831 -21.77 10.72 6.67
CA LEU A 831 -21.94 9.44 7.31
C LEU A 831 -23.22 8.79 6.78
N LEU A 832 -23.06 7.81 5.90
CA LEU A 832 -24.16 7.02 5.35
C LEU A 832 -24.50 5.87 6.30
N SER A 833 -25.80 5.62 6.43
CA SER A 833 -26.35 4.43 7.10
C SER A 833 -26.93 3.50 6.05
N THR A 834 -26.60 2.21 6.13
CA THR A 834 -27.17 1.18 5.23
C THR A 834 -28.56 0.71 5.65
N SER A 835 -29.01 1.13 6.84
CA SER A 835 -30.40 1.02 7.30
C SER A 835 -31.04 2.40 7.40
N LEU A 836 -32.31 2.52 7.04
CA LEU A 836 -33.09 3.73 7.33
C LEU A 836 -33.15 3.97 8.86
N PRO A 837 -33.03 5.23 9.31
CA PRO A 837 -33.09 5.59 10.73
C PRO A 837 -34.45 5.32 11.39
#